data_AF-R1IPG1-F1
#
_entry.id   AF-R1IPG1-F1
#
_cell.length_a   1.000
_cell.length_b   1.000
_cell.length_c   1.000
_cell.angle_alpha   90.00
_cell.angle_beta   90.00
_cell.angle_gamma   90.00
#
_symmetry.space_group_name_H-M   'P 1'
#
loop_
_entity.id
_entity.type
_entity.pdbx_description
1 polymer ?
#
loop_
_entity_poly.entity_id
_entity_poly.type
_entity_poly.pdbx_seq_one_letter_code
_entity_poly.pdbx_strand_id
1 'polypeptide(L)'
;MDVTGKSKGFALSAIAVACMFSFNAQAAVDCTNIEKWSADKAYGGGSTVQHESKVYTANWWTKGNNPSTSSGDYKEWKFVDQCDTGVVDPVNEAPTVSLDSPLATDTIKDGDVVTLSATAADSDGTVSKVEFFIDGASVGSDTTSPYSLNWTAAEGPHTITVKATDDKGAVTETAALSITVQPGVIDPVNEPPTVAVAASATAVDQGAVVTLTADAADSDGTVTKVDFYAAGQLIGSKTAAPFALDWTASKAGNVSIYAKATDDKGASTDSAQVTVTVAGTPTVSNCRPEGLFQTPGVNVPYCTIYDAEGREDMGADHPRRIIGYFTSWRAGDDPQAAYLVKDIPWEELTHINYAFVSIGADGKVNIGDVNDPNNAAVGKEWPGVEVDPALGFKGHFGALATYKAKHDVKTLISIGGWAETGGHFGLDGNRVADGGFYTMTTNADGSINHAGIQKFADSAVEMMRKYKFDGLDIDYEYPTSMAGAGNPYDKDFMEPRRAYLWASYQELMRVLREKVDIASEQDGHHYMLTIAAPSSGYLLRGMETFDVTKYLDYVNIMTYDLHGAWNDHVGHNAALFDTGKDSELAAWNVYGTSQYGGIGYLNTDWAYHYFRGSMPAGRINIGVPYYTRGWQGVTGGENGLWGKAALPNQAECQPGTGEGEKNNCGNGAIGIDNMWHDTDPKGNEMGAGSNPMWHAKNLEHGIFGTYASAYKLDPVNDPQDVLKGTYQRNYDSVAVAPWLWNAEKQVFLSTEDEASIKVKSDYVIDKGIGGIMFWELAGDYACYQLDANGNRTDVVDPTENACATGNGEFHMGNTMTKAIYDKFAAATPYGAKLSETAMPTEAVDITVSVGGFKVGDQNYPINPKITFTNNTSVELPGGTEFQFDIPTSAPDNAKSQNGGKVNVISSGHTKANNIGGLEGTMHRLAFSLPTWDSLAPGATYELDFVYYLPISGPANYTVNINGVDYAFASEYSDLPLADLSAGGGNGGGDNGGGTGTCDTTGIVVYPDMPQTDWAGNPSHAAAGDKIVKDGVVYQANWWTASVPGSDGSWTKVCG
;
A
#
# COMPACT_ATOMS: atom_id res chain seq x y z
N MET A 1 -49.94 32.49 41.69
CA MET A 1 -50.96 31.58 42.22
C MET A 1 -50.28 30.24 42.40
N ASP A 2 -50.04 29.93 43.65
CA ASP A 2 -49.37 28.73 44.16
C ASP A 2 -50.44 27.62 44.39
N VAL A 3 -50.01 26.43 44.84
CA VAL A 3 -50.77 25.32 45.48
C VAL A 3 -50.64 23.95 44.76
N THR A 4 -49.58 23.21 45.14
CA THR A 4 -49.51 21.84 45.73
C THR A 4 -50.42 20.70 45.19
N GLY A 5 -50.03 19.42 45.14
CA GLY A 5 -48.83 18.73 45.60
C GLY A 5 -49.00 17.17 45.67
N LYS A 6 -47.85 16.48 45.72
CA LYS A 6 -47.52 15.13 46.26
C LYS A 6 -48.23 13.86 45.69
N SER A 7 -47.52 12.94 45.01
CA SER A 7 -46.66 11.82 45.52
C SER A 7 -47.48 10.62 46.07
N LYS A 8 -47.27 9.32 45.80
CA LYS A 8 -46.14 8.46 45.37
C LYS A 8 -46.70 7.11 44.86
N GLY A 9 -45.93 6.39 44.03
CA GLY A 9 -46.07 4.94 43.85
C GLY A 9 -45.29 4.37 42.65
N PHE A 10 -44.05 3.91 42.90
CA PHE A 10 -43.22 3.02 42.06
C PHE A 10 -44.00 1.76 41.61
N ALA A 11 -43.72 1.01 40.54
CA ALA A 11 -42.60 0.88 39.59
C ALA A 11 -43.13 0.27 38.25
N LEU A 12 -42.38 0.44 37.16
CA LEU A 12 -42.68 -0.05 35.80
C LEU A 12 -42.46 -1.56 35.62
N SER A 13 -43.33 -2.19 34.81
CA SER A 13 -42.97 -3.23 33.83
C SER A 13 -44.07 -3.31 32.75
N ALA A 14 -43.65 -3.50 31.50
CA ALA A 14 -44.33 -3.16 30.26
C ALA A 14 -45.47 -4.12 29.83
N ILE A 15 -46.47 -3.56 29.15
CA ILE A 15 -47.62 -4.22 28.52
C ILE A 15 -47.45 -4.13 27.00
N ALA A 16 -47.64 -5.24 26.30
CA ALA A 16 -47.93 -5.27 24.86
C ALA A 16 -49.35 -5.79 24.60
N VAL A 17 -50.04 -5.03 23.75
CA VAL A 17 -51.44 -5.00 23.30
C VAL A 17 -51.95 -6.30 22.65
N ALA A 18 -53.19 -6.69 22.97
CA ALA A 18 -54.04 -7.55 22.13
C ALA A 18 -55.50 -7.09 22.20
N CYS A 19 -56.15 -6.79 21.07
CA CYS A 19 -57.62 -6.71 20.97
C CYS A 19 -58.16 -6.96 19.55
N MET A 20 -58.94 -8.05 19.45
CA MET A 20 -60.24 -8.26 18.80
C MET A 20 -60.51 -7.83 17.34
N PHE A 21 -60.87 -8.82 16.51
CA PHE A 21 -62.10 -8.79 15.70
C PHE A 21 -62.66 -10.22 15.50
N SER A 22 -63.98 -10.30 15.52
CA SER A 22 -64.86 -11.46 15.32
C SER A 22 -65.20 -11.66 13.84
N PHE A 23 -65.44 -12.91 13.41
CA PHE A 23 -66.07 -13.22 12.11
C PHE A 23 -67.41 -13.95 12.28
N ASN A 24 -68.42 -13.43 11.56
CA ASN A 24 -69.70 -14.07 11.27
C ASN A 24 -69.54 -14.96 10.03
N ALA A 25 -70.14 -16.15 10.00
CA ALA A 25 -70.30 -16.93 8.78
C ALA A 25 -71.54 -16.46 7.99
N GLN A 26 -71.41 -16.17 6.70
CA GLN A 26 -72.52 -15.98 5.75
C GLN A 26 -72.62 -17.24 4.89
N ALA A 27 -73.85 -17.76 4.71
CA ALA A 27 -74.14 -18.99 3.98
C ALA A 27 -74.36 -18.75 2.48
N ALA A 28 -73.95 -19.71 1.63
CA ALA A 28 -74.14 -19.71 0.17
C ALA A 28 -75.62 -19.60 -0.25
N VAL A 29 -75.87 -19.15 -1.48
CA VAL A 29 -77.22 -18.86 -2.01
C VAL A 29 -77.81 -20.09 -2.72
N ASP A 30 -79.07 -20.43 -2.43
CA ASP A 30 -79.82 -21.45 -3.19
C ASP A 30 -80.13 -20.95 -4.62
N CYS A 31 -79.47 -21.56 -5.60
CA CYS A 31 -79.58 -21.18 -7.01
C CYS A 31 -80.65 -21.92 -7.80
N THR A 32 -81.44 -22.80 -7.18
CA THR A 32 -82.41 -23.63 -7.91
C THR A 32 -83.41 -22.80 -8.74
N ASN A 33 -83.75 -21.59 -8.28
CA ASN A 33 -84.73 -20.70 -8.92
C ASN A 33 -84.14 -19.44 -9.58
N ILE A 34 -82.81 -19.31 -9.64
CA ILE A 34 -82.16 -18.18 -10.32
C ILE A 34 -81.97 -18.52 -11.80
N GLU A 35 -82.28 -17.61 -12.71
CA GLU A 35 -82.17 -17.87 -14.15
C GLU A 35 -80.71 -18.05 -14.57
N LYS A 36 -80.40 -19.05 -15.42
CA LYS A 36 -79.06 -19.17 -16.03
C LYS A 36 -78.81 -18.03 -17.01
N TRP A 37 -77.63 -17.41 -16.92
CA TRP A 37 -77.25 -16.32 -17.83
C TRP A 37 -77.20 -16.80 -19.29
N SER A 38 -77.66 -15.96 -20.22
CA SER A 38 -77.61 -16.17 -21.66
C SER A 38 -77.16 -14.90 -22.39
N ALA A 39 -76.21 -15.05 -23.31
CA ALA A 39 -75.63 -13.92 -24.07
C ALA A 39 -76.67 -13.18 -24.93
N ASP A 40 -77.70 -13.88 -25.42
CA ASP A 40 -78.69 -13.30 -26.34
C ASP A 40 -79.84 -12.57 -25.64
N LYS A 41 -79.87 -12.59 -24.29
CA LYS A 41 -80.90 -11.95 -23.47
C LYS A 41 -80.39 -10.65 -22.87
N ALA A 42 -81.23 -9.61 -22.90
CA ALA A 42 -80.96 -8.36 -22.22
C ALA A 42 -81.45 -8.41 -20.76
N TYR A 43 -80.61 -7.99 -19.84
CA TYR A 43 -80.86 -7.93 -18.40
C TYR A 43 -80.85 -6.46 -17.97
N GLY A 44 -81.87 -6.02 -17.22
CA GLY A 44 -81.89 -4.68 -16.62
C GLY A 44 -81.05 -4.62 -15.35
N GLY A 45 -80.65 -3.42 -14.90
CA GLY A 45 -79.99 -3.24 -13.60
C GLY A 45 -80.83 -3.85 -12.46
N GLY A 46 -80.18 -4.62 -11.59
CA GLY A 46 -80.79 -5.42 -10.53
C GLY A 46 -81.17 -6.86 -10.93
N SER A 47 -81.04 -7.25 -12.20
CA SER A 47 -81.37 -8.63 -12.62
C SER A 47 -80.33 -9.62 -12.09
N THR A 48 -80.79 -10.70 -11.47
CA THR A 48 -79.92 -11.76 -10.93
C THR A 48 -79.89 -12.97 -11.87
N VAL A 49 -78.70 -13.47 -12.17
CA VAL A 49 -78.48 -14.66 -12.99
C VAL A 49 -77.48 -15.60 -12.32
N GLN A 50 -77.56 -16.89 -12.64
CA GLN A 50 -76.52 -17.85 -12.30
C GLN A 50 -75.65 -18.17 -13.52
N HIS A 51 -74.34 -18.23 -13.32
CA HIS A 51 -73.35 -18.66 -14.30
C HIS A 51 -72.22 -19.40 -13.56
N GLU A 52 -71.83 -20.59 -14.03
CA GLU A 52 -70.73 -21.37 -13.43
C GLU A 52 -70.88 -21.60 -11.91
N SER A 53 -72.07 -22.00 -11.45
CA SER A 53 -72.40 -22.23 -10.03
C SER A 53 -72.18 -21.02 -9.12
N LYS A 54 -72.25 -19.81 -9.69
CA LYS A 54 -72.17 -18.52 -9.00
C LYS A 54 -73.34 -17.63 -9.39
N VAL A 55 -73.75 -16.78 -8.45
CA VAL A 55 -74.82 -15.79 -8.63
C VAL A 55 -74.22 -14.43 -8.88
N TYR A 56 -74.74 -13.75 -9.90
CA TYR A 56 -74.36 -12.38 -10.26
C TYR A 56 -75.60 -11.52 -10.41
N THR A 57 -75.51 -10.25 -10.00
CA THR A 57 -76.56 -9.24 -10.22
C THR A 57 -76.05 -8.16 -11.16
N ALA A 58 -76.82 -7.80 -12.19
CA ALA A 58 -76.45 -6.74 -13.11
C ALA A 58 -76.48 -5.38 -12.39
N ASN A 59 -75.41 -4.59 -12.45
CA ASN A 59 -75.38 -3.26 -11.86
C ASN A 59 -76.24 -2.25 -12.67
N TRP A 60 -76.34 -2.44 -13.98
CA TRP A 60 -77.19 -1.67 -14.92
C TRP A 60 -77.59 -2.55 -16.11
N TRP A 61 -78.26 -1.98 -17.11
CA TRP A 61 -78.70 -2.74 -18.30
C TRP A 61 -77.51 -3.35 -19.06
N THR A 62 -77.58 -4.64 -19.38
CA THR A 62 -76.53 -5.37 -20.12
C THR A 62 -77.12 -6.48 -21.00
N LYS A 63 -76.48 -6.74 -22.15
CA LYS A 63 -76.81 -7.84 -23.07
C LYS A 63 -75.50 -8.36 -23.68
N GLY A 64 -75.25 -9.67 -23.66
CA GLY A 64 -74.06 -10.28 -24.25
C GLY A 64 -72.78 -10.30 -23.40
N ASN A 65 -72.68 -9.49 -22.34
CA ASN A 65 -71.49 -9.45 -21.47
C ASN A 65 -71.51 -10.60 -20.46
N ASN A 66 -70.46 -11.45 -20.43
CA ASN A 66 -70.37 -12.63 -19.57
C ASN A 66 -70.14 -12.24 -18.08
N PRO A 67 -70.98 -12.71 -17.12
CA PRO A 67 -70.85 -12.40 -15.70
C PRO A 67 -69.53 -12.78 -15.04
N SER A 68 -68.86 -13.87 -15.44
CA SER A 68 -67.62 -14.30 -14.78
C SER A 68 -66.42 -13.41 -15.14
N THR A 69 -66.38 -12.84 -16.35
CA THR A 69 -65.30 -11.96 -16.81
C THR A 69 -65.61 -10.47 -16.67
N SER A 70 -66.89 -10.11 -16.60
CA SER A 70 -67.37 -8.73 -16.52
C SER A 70 -67.98 -8.38 -15.16
N SER A 71 -67.43 -8.91 -14.07
CA SER A 71 -67.86 -8.60 -12.69
C SER A 71 -66.89 -7.71 -11.90
N GLY A 72 -67.45 -6.81 -11.07
CA GLY A 72 -66.73 -5.89 -10.19
C GLY A 72 -67.58 -4.67 -9.78
N ASP A 73 -67.12 -3.88 -8.82
CA ASP A 73 -67.88 -2.74 -8.27
C ASP A 73 -68.25 -1.66 -9.30
N TYR A 74 -67.53 -1.61 -10.43
CA TYR A 74 -67.76 -0.67 -11.54
C TYR A 74 -67.95 -1.36 -12.90
N LYS A 75 -68.33 -2.64 -12.94
CA LYS A 75 -68.62 -3.38 -14.18
C LYS A 75 -70.11 -3.71 -14.32
N GLU A 76 -70.52 -4.30 -15.45
CA GLU A 76 -71.93 -4.62 -15.72
C GLU A 76 -72.52 -5.62 -14.72
N TRP A 77 -71.71 -6.53 -14.19
CA TRP A 77 -72.14 -7.52 -13.20
C TRP A 77 -71.47 -7.29 -11.84
N LYS A 78 -72.18 -7.65 -10.77
CA LYS A 78 -71.65 -7.75 -9.42
C LYS A 78 -71.81 -9.18 -8.94
N PHE A 79 -70.72 -9.80 -8.49
CA PHE A 79 -70.76 -11.12 -7.86
C PHE A 79 -71.54 -11.04 -6.54
N VAL A 80 -72.43 -12.01 -6.31
CA VAL A 80 -73.26 -12.11 -5.11
C VAL A 80 -72.72 -13.22 -4.21
N ASP A 81 -72.80 -14.48 -4.63
CA ASP A 81 -72.33 -15.64 -3.86
C ASP A 81 -72.24 -16.92 -4.73
N GLN A 82 -71.77 -18.04 -4.17
CA GLN A 82 -71.81 -19.37 -4.80
C GLN A 82 -73.16 -20.08 -4.60
N CYS A 83 -73.47 -21.02 -5.49
CA CYS A 83 -74.68 -21.83 -5.47
C CYS A 83 -74.56 -23.04 -4.53
N ASP A 84 -75.49 -23.19 -3.58
CA ASP A 84 -75.58 -24.39 -2.73
C ASP A 84 -76.12 -25.59 -3.54
N THR A 85 -75.33 -26.67 -3.63
CA THR A 85 -75.67 -27.88 -4.40
C THR A 85 -76.35 -28.98 -3.59
N GLY A 86 -76.76 -28.73 -2.34
CA GLY A 86 -77.77 -29.55 -1.65
C GLY A 86 -77.49 -31.06 -1.60
N VAL A 87 -76.22 -31.46 -1.49
CA VAL A 87 -75.86 -32.83 -1.13
C VAL A 87 -75.72 -32.86 0.39
N VAL A 88 -76.46 -33.78 1.01
CA VAL A 88 -76.48 -34.01 2.47
C VAL A 88 -75.05 -34.26 2.95
N ASP A 89 -74.50 -33.39 3.79
CA ASP A 89 -73.19 -33.60 4.40
C ASP A 89 -73.19 -34.92 5.18
N PRO A 90 -72.26 -35.85 4.90
CA PRO A 90 -71.99 -36.94 5.84
C PRO A 90 -71.55 -36.33 7.18
N VAL A 91 -72.02 -36.89 8.28
CA VAL A 91 -71.55 -36.51 9.63
C VAL A 91 -70.03 -36.65 9.62
N ASN A 92 -69.31 -35.55 9.85
CA ASN A 92 -67.85 -35.55 9.91
C ASN A 92 -67.35 -36.60 10.90
N GLU A 93 -66.51 -37.54 10.45
CA GLU A 93 -65.86 -38.48 11.33
C GLU A 93 -64.58 -37.84 11.90
N ALA A 94 -64.31 -38.02 13.19
CA ALA A 94 -63.08 -37.47 13.77
C ALA A 94 -61.87 -38.26 13.27
N PRO A 95 -60.70 -37.63 13.08
CA PRO A 95 -59.52 -38.30 12.55
C PRO A 95 -59.02 -39.37 13.52
N THR A 96 -58.31 -40.38 13.04
CA THR A 96 -57.55 -41.29 13.89
C THR A 96 -56.16 -40.73 14.19
N VAL A 97 -55.62 -40.96 15.38
CA VAL A 97 -54.24 -40.57 15.74
C VAL A 97 -53.59 -41.58 16.69
N SER A 98 -52.32 -41.87 16.48
CA SER A 98 -51.44 -42.61 17.38
C SER A 98 -50.12 -41.87 17.58
N LEU A 99 -49.61 -41.89 18.82
CA LEU A 99 -48.24 -41.49 19.11
C LEU A 99 -47.32 -42.67 18.79
N ASP A 100 -46.36 -42.46 17.90
CA ASP A 100 -45.43 -43.49 17.43
C ASP A 100 -44.10 -43.45 18.20
N SER A 101 -43.67 -42.27 18.65
CA SER A 101 -42.45 -42.05 19.44
C SER A 101 -42.62 -40.82 20.35
N PRO A 102 -42.12 -40.85 21.60
CA PRO A 102 -41.42 -41.97 22.24
C PRO A 102 -42.39 -43.08 22.66
N LEU A 103 -41.84 -44.26 22.95
CA LEU A 103 -42.54 -45.39 23.57
C LEU A 103 -42.35 -45.36 25.09
N ALA A 104 -43.28 -45.95 25.85
CA ALA A 104 -43.17 -46.04 27.32
C ALA A 104 -41.89 -46.76 27.81
N THR A 105 -41.27 -47.56 26.95
CA THR A 105 -40.04 -48.32 27.22
C THR A 105 -38.76 -47.58 26.87
N ASP A 106 -38.86 -46.41 26.23
CA ASP A 106 -37.69 -45.65 25.83
C ASP A 106 -36.98 -45.08 27.06
N THR A 107 -35.65 -45.15 27.05
CA THR A 107 -34.82 -44.56 28.10
C THR A 107 -34.40 -43.17 27.65
N ILE A 108 -35.00 -42.14 28.26
CA ILE A 108 -34.76 -40.73 27.97
C ILE A 108 -34.06 -40.10 29.17
N LYS A 109 -33.01 -39.31 28.94
CA LYS A 109 -32.23 -38.60 29.96
C LYS A 109 -32.50 -37.09 29.91
N ASP A 110 -32.26 -36.41 31.03
CA ASP A 110 -32.32 -34.94 31.10
C ASP A 110 -31.43 -34.29 30.03
N GLY A 111 -32.00 -33.37 29.26
CA GLY A 111 -31.32 -32.68 28.16
C GLY A 111 -31.42 -33.38 26.78
N ASP A 112 -31.91 -34.61 26.69
CA ASP A 112 -32.10 -35.29 25.41
C ASP A 112 -33.11 -34.52 24.52
N VAL A 113 -32.78 -34.36 23.24
CA VAL A 113 -33.75 -33.85 22.25
C VAL A 113 -34.52 -35.05 21.68
N VAL A 114 -35.74 -35.24 22.17
CA VAL A 114 -36.64 -36.33 21.81
C VAL A 114 -37.54 -35.92 20.64
N THR A 115 -37.48 -36.64 19.53
CA THR A 115 -38.43 -36.45 18.42
C THR A 115 -39.76 -37.13 18.74
N LEU A 116 -40.78 -36.31 18.98
CA LEU A 116 -42.18 -36.74 19.07
C LEU A 116 -42.67 -37.00 17.65
N SER A 117 -43.19 -38.19 17.37
CA SER A 117 -43.77 -38.51 16.06
C SER A 117 -45.12 -39.16 16.20
N ALA A 118 -46.05 -38.85 15.30
CA ALA A 118 -47.39 -39.38 15.32
C ALA A 118 -47.91 -39.70 13.92
N THR A 119 -48.71 -40.76 13.85
CA THR A 119 -49.47 -41.12 12.66
C THR A 119 -50.91 -40.69 12.86
N ALA A 120 -51.40 -39.83 11.97
CA ALA A 120 -52.81 -39.42 11.95
C ALA A 120 -53.38 -39.60 10.55
N ALA A 121 -54.62 -40.07 10.47
CA ALA A 121 -55.34 -40.28 9.22
C ALA A 121 -56.83 -40.00 9.43
N ASP A 122 -57.46 -39.40 8.43
CA ASP A 122 -58.88 -39.10 8.44
C ASP A 122 -59.59 -39.86 7.30
N SER A 123 -60.73 -40.49 7.60
CA SER A 123 -61.39 -41.42 6.67
C SER A 123 -62.34 -40.75 5.69
N ASP A 124 -62.91 -39.60 6.05
CA ASP A 124 -63.82 -38.81 5.21
C ASP A 124 -63.29 -37.41 4.84
N GLY A 125 -62.06 -37.09 5.25
CA GLY A 125 -61.41 -35.81 4.99
C GLY A 125 -59.88 -35.88 5.03
N THR A 126 -59.26 -34.81 5.50
CA THR A 126 -57.80 -34.67 5.66
C THR A 126 -57.45 -34.15 7.05
N VAL A 127 -56.33 -34.59 7.60
CA VAL A 127 -55.83 -34.06 8.88
C VAL A 127 -55.24 -32.67 8.66
N SER A 128 -55.87 -31.65 9.25
CA SER A 128 -55.48 -30.24 9.17
C SER A 128 -54.23 -29.94 10.01
N LYS A 129 -54.14 -30.51 11.22
CA LYS A 129 -52.94 -30.42 12.08
C LYS A 129 -52.86 -31.54 13.10
N VAL A 130 -51.63 -31.84 13.55
CA VAL A 130 -51.32 -32.69 14.70
C VAL A 130 -50.56 -31.86 15.72
N GLU A 131 -51.09 -31.75 16.93
CA GLU A 131 -50.52 -30.95 18.03
C GLU A 131 -50.05 -31.86 19.16
N PHE A 132 -48.83 -31.63 19.66
CA PHE A 132 -48.18 -32.43 20.68
C PHE A 132 -48.21 -31.70 22.02
N PHE A 133 -48.48 -32.43 23.10
CA PHE A 133 -48.58 -31.89 24.45
C PHE A 133 -47.66 -32.64 25.41
N ILE A 134 -46.98 -31.90 26.28
CA ILE A 134 -46.21 -32.42 27.41
C ILE A 134 -46.81 -31.86 28.69
N ASP A 135 -47.20 -32.73 29.62
CA ASP A 135 -47.87 -32.39 30.89
C ASP A 135 -49.10 -31.50 30.72
N GLY A 136 -49.84 -31.71 29.63
CA GLY A 136 -51.04 -30.96 29.27
C GLY A 136 -50.76 -29.58 28.64
N ALA A 137 -49.51 -29.17 28.47
CA ALA A 137 -49.14 -27.95 27.75
C ALA A 137 -48.75 -28.25 26.30
N SER A 138 -49.25 -27.46 25.34
CA SER A 138 -48.88 -27.61 23.92
C SER A 138 -47.42 -27.22 23.73
N VAL A 139 -46.63 -28.13 23.14
CA VAL A 139 -45.22 -27.88 22.80
C VAL A 139 -45.04 -27.49 21.33
N GLY A 140 -46.08 -27.69 20.51
CA GLY A 140 -46.10 -27.31 19.09
C GLY A 140 -47.04 -28.17 18.27
N SER A 141 -47.25 -27.77 17.01
CA SER A 141 -48.06 -28.52 16.05
C SER A 141 -47.36 -28.65 14.70
N ASP A 142 -47.57 -29.77 14.03
CA ASP A 142 -47.17 -30.03 12.67
C ASP A 142 -48.40 -30.17 11.76
N THR A 143 -48.34 -29.59 10.57
CA THR A 143 -49.43 -29.59 9.58
C THR A 143 -49.12 -30.48 8.38
N THR A 144 -47.93 -31.07 8.30
CA THR A 144 -47.51 -31.91 7.16
C THR A 144 -47.10 -33.31 7.61
N SER A 145 -47.66 -34.36 7.02
CA SER A 145 -47.26 -35.75 7.31
C SER A 145 -45.92 -36.10 6.62
N PRO A 146 -44.98 -36.81 7.27
CA PRO A 146 -45.07 -37.40 8.62
C PRO A 146 -44.96 -36.36 9.74
N TYR A 147 -45.91 -36.39 10.67
CA TYR A 147 -46.04 -35.38 11.73
C TYR A 147 -44.99 -35.60 12.81
N SER A 148 -44.12 -34.62 13.02
CA SER A 148 -43.09 -34.71 14.05
C SER A 148 -42.69 -33.37 14.65
N LEU A 149 -42.23 -33.40 15.90
CA LEU A 149 -41.75 -32.24 16.62
C LEU A 149 -40.63 -32.64 17.60
N ASN A 150 -39.56 -31.86 17.67
CA ASN A 150 -38.51 -32.09 18.66
C ASN A 150 -38.87 -31.42 20.00
N TRP A 151 -38.76 -32.18 21.09
CA TRP A 151 -38.92 -31.73 22.47
C TRP A 151 -37.65 -32.03 23.27
N THR A 152 -37.11 -31.02 23.96
CA THR A 152 -36.00 -31.23 24.90
C THR A 152 -36.54 -31.72 26.24
N ALA A 153 -36.14 -32.93 26.63
CA ALA A 153 -36.59 -33.59 27.84
C ALA A 153 -35.95 -32.95 29.09
N ALA A 154 -36.77 -32.76 30.13
CA ALA A 154 -36.31 -32.33 31.45
C ALA A 154 -36.41 -33.51 32.44
N GLU A 155 -35.58 -33.55 33.47
CA GLU A 155 -35.65 -34.61 34.50
C GLU A 155 -37.04 -34.69 35.16
N GLY A 156 -37.59 -35.90 35.21
CA GLY A 156 -38.82 -36.18 35.96
C GLY A 156 -39.87 -37.02 35.19
N PRO A 157 -41.00 -37.33 35.84
CA PRO A 157 -42.13 -37.96 35.17
C PRO A 157 -42.83 -36.97 34.25
N HIS A 158 -43.10 -37.39 33.01
CA HIS A 158 -43.80 -36.59 32.01
C HIS A 158 -44.95 -37.38 31.38
N THR A 159 -46.00 -36.68 30.97
CA THR A 159 -47.14 -37.23 30.23
C THR A 159 -47.23 -36.63 28.84
N ILE A 160 -47.34 -37.48 27.80
CA ILE A 160 -47.41 -37.05 26.40
C ILE A 160 -48.78 -37.40 25.81
N THR A 161 -49.47 -36.41 25.26
CA THR A 161 -50.67 -36.63 24.42
C THR A 161 -50.50 -35.98 23.06
N VAL A 162 -51.16 -36.55 22.05
CA VAL A 162 -51.19 -36.01 20.69
C VAL A 162 -52.62 -35.81 20.27
N LYS A 163 -52.91 -34.66 19.68
CA LYS A 163 -54.24 -34.28 19.21
C LYS A 163 -54.22 -34.02 17.71
N ALA A 164 -54.95 -34.82 16.94
CA ALA A 164 -55.19 -34.57 15.52
C ALA A 164 -56.51 -33.81 15.35
N THR A 165 -56.51 -32.83 14.44
CA THR A 165 -57.70 -32.06 14.04
C THR A 165 -57.90 -32.21 12.53
N ASP A 166 -59.10 -32.57 12.07
CA ASP A 166 -59.42 -32.67 10.65
C ASP A 166 -59.74 -31.30 10.01
N ASP A 167 -59.99 -31.29 8.69
CA ASP A 167 -60.32 -30.10 7.90
C ASP A 167 -61.70 -29.51 8.23
N LYS A 168 -62.55 -30.22 8.98
CA LYS A 168 -63.87 -29.75 9.44
C LYS A 168 -63.91 -29.49 10.96
N GLY A 169 -62.78 -29.60 11.64
CA GLY A 169 -62.57 -29.24 13.03
C GLY A 169 -62.92 -30.32 14.07
N ALA A 170 -63.24 -31.56 13.67
CA ALA A 170 -63.33 -32.63 14.68
C ALA A 170 -61.93 -33.09 15.10
N VAL A 171 -61.85 -33.57 16.34
CA VAL A 171 -60.58 -33.81 17.03
C VAL A 171 -60.58 -35.17 17.68
N THR A 172 -59.44 -35.84 17.59
CA THR A 172 -59.14 -37.03 18.38
C THR A 172 -57.84 -36.81 19.13
N GLU A 173 -57.82 -37.20 20.39
CA GLU A 173 -56.65 -37.11 21.26
C GLU A 173 -56.26 -38.51 21.73
N THR A 174 -54.96 -38.80 21.76
CA THR A 174 -54.45 -40.08 22.27
C THR A 174 -54.64 -40.19 23.78
N ALA A 175 -54.62 -41.42 24.31
CA ALA A 175 -54.39 -41.60 25.74
C ALA A 175 -53.01 -41.04 26.13
N ALA A 176 -52.87 -40.55 27.36
CA ALA A 176 -51.61 -40.03 27.86
C ALA A 176 -50.57 -41.16 28.02
N LEU A 177 -49.46 -41.02 27.31
CA LEU A 177 -48.28 -41.86 27.51
C LEU A 177 -47.49 -41.30 28.70
N SER A 178 -47.34 -42.08 29.76
CA SER A 178 -46.46 -41.72 30.88
C SER A 178 -45.06 -42.24 30.62
N ILE A 179 -44.07 -41.35 30.64
CA ILE A 179 -42.65 -41.66 30.60
C ILE A 179 -41.96 -41.10 31.85
N THR A 180 -40.78 -41.59 32.18
CA THR A 180 -39.92 -41.00 33.23
C THR A 180 -38.57 -40.69 32.62
N VAL A 181 -38.26 -39.41 32.51
CA VAL A 181 -36.95 -38.93 32.09
C VAL A 181 -36.02 -39.10 33.28
N GLN A 182 -34.98 -39.90 33.09
CA GLN A 182 -34.02 -40.20 34.15
C GLN A 182 -33.06 -39.01 34.33
N PRO A 183 -32.59 -38.75 35.56
CA PRO A 183 -31.48 -37.83 35.75
C PRO A 183 -30.34 -38.22 34.82
N GLY A 184 -29.77 -37.22 34.14
CA GLY A 184 -28.58 -37.43 33.33
C GLY A 184 -27.54 -38.16 34.17
N VAL A 185 -27.17 -39.37 33.73
CA VAL A 185 -25.96 -40.01 34.24
C VAL A 185 -24.86 -38.99 33.96
N ILE A 186 -24.20 -38.52 35.01
CA ILE A 186 -22.86 -37.96 34.91
C ILE A 186 -22.02 -39.10 34.34
N ASP A 187 -21.95 -39.18 33.01
CA ASP A 187 -20.85 -39.86 32.35
C ASP A 187 -19.57 -39.25 32.94
N PRO A 188 -18.51 -40.02 33.16
CA PRO A 188 -17.27 -39.47 33.66
C PRO A 188 -16.95 -38.23 32.83
N VAL A 189 -16.64 -37.12 33.50
CA VAL A 189 -16.16 -35.90 32.84
C VAL A 189 -15.12 -36.37 31.83
N ASN A 190 -15.38 -36.14 30.54
CA ASN A 190 -14.47 -36.54 29.47
C ASN A 190 -13.05 -36.17 29.88
N GLU A 191 -12.20 -37.17 30.09
CA GLU A 191 -10.84 -36.93 30.52
C GLU A 191 -10.05 -36.49 29.28
N PRO A 192 -9.47 -35.28 29.25
CA PRO A 192 -8.72 -34.86 28.08
C PRO A 192 -7.50 -35.78 27.89
N PRO A 193 -7.07 -36.02 26.64
CA PRO A 193 -6.02 -36.99 26.35
C PRO A 193 -4.70 -36.56 26.98
N THR A 194 -3.82 -37.52 27.27
CA THR A 194 -2.42 -37.23 27.63
C THR A 194 -1.57 -37.05 26.37
N VAL A 195 -0.58 -36.14 26.41
CA VAL A 195 0.38 -35.98 25.32
C VAL A 195 1.77 -35.56 25.82
N ALA A 196 2.80 -36.20 25.30
CA ALA A 196 4.20 -35.84 25.48
C ALA A 196 4.87 -35.65 24.12
N VAL A 197 5.52 -34.51 23.93
CA VAL A 197 6.32 -34.25 22.72
C VAL A 197 7.80 -34.57 22.98
N ALA A 198 8.48 -35.07 21.97
CA ALA A 198 9.92 -35.20 21.93
C ALA A 198 10.45 -34.70 20.58
N ALA A 199 11.62 -34.09 20.60
CA ALA A 199 12.36 -33.71 19.41
C ALA A 199 13.52 -34.69 19.20
N SER A 200 13.82 -35.06 17.95
CA SER A 200 14.94 -35.94 17.61
C SER A 200 16.30 -35.35 18.00
N ALA A 201 16.37 -34.03 18.17
CA ALA A 201 17.51 -33.30 18.69
C ALA A 201 17.03 -32.03 19.43
N THR A 202 17.68 -31.69 20.53
CA THR A 202 17.42 -30.45 21.31
C THR A 202 18.46 -29.36 21.04
N ALA A 203 19.45 -29.65 20.20
CA ALA A 203 20.44 -28.70 19.71
C ALA A 203 20.75 -29.03 18.25
N VAL A 204 20.53 -28.10 17.33
CA VAL A 204 20.75 -28.27 15.88
C VAL A 204 21.25 -26.98 15.24
N ASP A 205 21.83 -27.07 14.05
CA ASP A 205 22.16 -25.89 13.25
C ASP A 205 20.93 -25.37 12.50
N GLN A 206 20.90 -24.07 12.19
CA GLN A 206 19.88 -23.48 11.33
C GLN A 206 19.81 -24.22 9.97
N GLY A 207 18.60 -24.55 9.53
CA GLY A 207 18.34 -25.34 8.33
C GLY A 207 18.31 -26.86 8.55
N ALA A 208 18.67 -27.35 9.74
CA ALA A 208 18.53 -28.76 10.07
C ALA A 208 17.06 -29.19 10.19
N VAL A 209 16.77 -30.43 9.79
CA VAL A 209 15.46 -31.06 9.98
C VAL A 209 15.46 -31.79 11.33
N VAL A 210 14.48 -31.46 12.17
CA VAL A 210 14.21 -32.07 13.46
C VAL A 210 12.90 -32.83 13.36
N THR A 211 12.94 -34.14 13.59
CA THR A 211 11.72 -34.94 13.66
C THR A 211 11.09 -34.76 15.03
N LEU A 212 9.88 -34.20 15.05
CA LEU A 212 9.04 -34.09 16.23
C LEU A 212 8.18 -35.36 16.34
N THR A 213 8.18 -35.99 17.51
CA THR A 213 7.33 -37.13 17.80
C THR A 213 6.44 -36.83 18.99
N ALA A 214 5.18 -37.25 18.95
CA ALA A 214 4.28 -37.16 20.08
C ALA A 214 3.79 -38.54 20.50
N ASP A 215 3.85 -38.81 21.80
CA ASP A 215 3.18 -39.93 22.44
C ASP A 215 1.88 -39.40 23.04
N ALA A 216 0.75 -39.77 22.45
CA ALA A 216 -0.57 -39.31 22.85
C ALA A 216 -1.48 -40.51 23.11
N ALA A 217 -2.14 -40.51 24.26
CA ALA A 217 -3.04 -41.57 24.69
C ALA A 217 -4.25 -40.99 25.41
N ASP A 218 -5.39 -41.59 25.21
CA ASP A 218 -6.65 -41.19 25.83
C ASP A 218 -7.18 -42.34 26.70
N SER A 219 -7.57 -42.03 27.95
CA SER A 219 -7.93 -43.04 28.96
C SER A 219 -9.37 -43.51 28.82
N ASP A 220 -10.26 -42.67 28.30
CA ASP A 220 -11.70 -42.93 28.17
C ASP A 220 -12.23 -42.82 26.73
N GLY A 221 -11.36 -42.54 25.75
CA GLY A 221 -11.68 -42.43 24.33
C GLY A 221 -10.52 -42.74 23.39
N THR A 222 -10.47 -42.01 22.26
CA THR A 222 -9.41 -42.12 21.24
C THR A 222 -8.88 -40.75 20.83
N VAL A 223 -7.57 -40.64 20.63
CA VAL A 223 -6.95 -39.42 20.08
C VAL A 223 -7.30 -39.29 18.59
N THR A 224 -8.01 -38.22 18.20
CA THR A 224 -8.41 -37.95 16.82
C THR A 224 -7.38 -37.13 16.05
N LYS A 225 -6.60 -36.28 16.76
CA LYS A 225 -5.61 -35.39 16.15
C LYS A 225 -4.51 -35.00 17.12
N VAL A 226 -3.28 -34.89 16.61
CA VAL A 226 -2.15 -34.24 17.26
C VAL A 226 -1.64 -33.11 16.38
N ASP A 227 -1.66 -31.89 16.89
CA ASP A 227 -1.11 -30.69 16.26
C ASP A 227 0.28 -30.40 16.84
N PHE A 228 1.29 -30.15 16.00
CA PHE A 228 2.64 -29.79 16.42
C PHE A 228 2.87 -28.29 16.22
N TYR A 229 3.43 -27.65 17.25
CA TYR A 229 3.72 -26.21 17.25
C TYR A 229 5.21 -25.95 17.44
N ALA A 230 5.74 -24.93 16.77
CA ALA A 230 7.07 -24.38 17.02
C ALA A 230 6.99 -22.85 17.09
N ALA A 231 7.56 -22.25 18.14
CA ALA A 231 7.44 -20.80 18.41
C ALA A 231 5.97 -20.29 18.37
N GLY A 232 5.03 -21.11 18.86
CA GLY A 232 3.60 -20.78 18.84
C GLY A 232 2.90 -20.94 17.48
N GLN A 233 3.63 -21.23 16.40
CA GLN A 233 3.07 -21.43 15.05
C GLN A 233 2.76 -22.92 14.81
N LEU A 234 1.61 -23.20 14.19
CA LEU A 234 1.24 -24.56 13.81
C LEU A 234 2.12 -25.04 12.65
N ILE A 235 2.89 -26.10 12.89
CA ILE A 235 3.78 -26.71 11.89
C ILE A 235 3.04 -27.77 11.07
N GLY A 236 2.11 -28.49 11.69
CA GLY A 236 1.26 -29.46 11.02
C GLY A 236 0.49 -30.37 11.96
N SER A 237 -0.48 -31.08 11.40
CA SER A 237 -1.39 -31.97 12.13
C SER A 237 -1.23 -33.42 11.69
N LYS A 238 -1.36 -34.36 12.64
CA LYS A 238 -1.40 -35.80 12.38
C LYS A 238 -2.66 -36.41 12.99
N THR A 239 -3.37 -37.21 12.22
CA THR A 239 -4.66 -37.82 12.63
C THR A 239 -4.57 -39.31 12.94
N ALA A 240 -3.38 -39.91 12.85
CA ALA A 240 -3.14 -41.31 13.19
C ALA A 240 -1.71 -41.53 13.69
N ALA A 241 -1.53 -42.48 14.62
CA ALA A 241 -0.23 -42.89 15.14
C ALA A 241 0.55 -43.73 14.10
N PRO A 242 1.90 -43.64 14.06
CA PRO A 242 2.77 -42.82 14.90
C PRO A 242 2.68 -41.33 14.56
N PHE A 243 2.51 -40.49 15.59
CA PHE A 243 2.45 -39.04 15.44
C PHE A 243 3.88 -38.50 15.32
N ALA A 244 4.36 -38.36 14.08
CA ALA A 244 5.68 -37.82 13.79
C ALA A 244 5.62 -36.79 12.66
N LEU A 245 6.32 -35.67 12.81
CA LEU A 245 6.37 -34.59 11.84
C LEU A 245 7.79 -34.04 11.74
N ASP A 246 8.29 -33.85 10.54
CA ASP A 246 9.58 -33.18 10.32
C ASP A 246 9.38 -31.66 10.35
N TRP A 247 10.18 -30.99 11.18
CA TRP A 247 10.24 -29.54 11.31
C TRP A 247 11.63 -29.04 10.91
N THR A 248 11.70 -28.05 10.02
CA THR A 248 12.97 -27.42 9.64
C THR A 248 13.26 -26.23 10.55
N ALA A 249 14.41 -26.25 11.23
CA ALA A 249 14.87 -25.20 12.13
C ALA A 249 15.34 -23.96 11.35
N SER A 250 14.40 -23.18 10.80
CA SER A 250 14.67 -22.08 9.87
C SER A 250 15.23 -20.80 10.51
N LYS A 251 15.14 -20.65 11.84
CA LYS A 251 15.61 -19.46 12.59
C LYS A 251 16.50 -19.87 13.77
N ALA A 252 17.59 -19.13 13.97
CA ALA A 252 18.48 -19.29 15.12
C ALA A 252 17.80 -18.88 16.44
N GLY A 253 18.28 -19.43 17.55
CA GLY A 253 17.78 -19.15 18.90
C GLY A 253 17.05 -20.33 19.53
N ASN A 254 16.44 -20.09 20.69
CA ASN A 254 15.69 -21.11 21.41
C ASN A 254 14.25 -21.17 20.89
N VAL A 255 13.88 -22.28 20.26
CA VAL A 255 12.53 -22.51 19.75
C VAL A 255 11.79 -23.42 20.72
N SER A 256 10.65 -22.95 21.24
CA SER A 256 9.76 -23.77 22.05
C SER A 256 8.86 -24.64 21.17
N ILE A 257 8.87 -25.95 21.43
CA ILE A 257 8.06 -26.96 20.74
C ILE A 257 7.05 -27.55 21.71
N TYR A 258 5.79 -27.66 21.29
CA TYR A 258 4.79 -28.45 22.01
C TYR A 258 3.84 -29.14 21.04
N ALA A 259 3.18 -30.19 21.53
CA ALA A 259 2.13 -30.88 20.79
C ALA A 259 0.79 -30.73 21.52
N LYS A 260 -0.30 -30.62 20.77
CA LYS A 260 -1.66 -30.58 21.28
C LYS A 260 -2.43 -31.81 20.80
N ALA A 261 -2.85 -32.67 21.72
CA ALA A 261 -3.70 -33.81 21.40
C ALA A 261 -5.18 -33.46 21.60
N THR A 262 -6.06 -33.93 20.70
CA THR A 262 -7.51 -33.78 20.78
C THR A 262 -8.17 -35.16 20.70
N ASP A 263 -9.15 -35.45 21.56
CA ASP A 263 -9.88 -36.72 21.60
C ASP A 263 -11.11 -36.76 20.66
N ASP A 264 -11.89 -37.83 20.71
CA ASP A 264 -13.10 -38.06 19.92
C ASP A 264 -14.34 -37.28 20.39
N LYS A 265 -14.24 -36.62 21.55
CA LYS A 265 -15.29 -35.78 22.13
C LYS A 265 -14.91 -34.30 22.18
N GLY A 266 -13.75 -33.95 21.63
CA GLY A 266 -13.27 -32.59 21.43
C GLY A 266 -12.50 -31.98 22.60
N ALA A 267 -12.18 -32.72 23.67
CA ALA A 267 -11.27 -32.19 24.68
C ALA A 267 -9.81 -32.32 24.22
N SER A 268 -8.96 -31.44 24.77
CA SER A 268 -7.58 -31.33 24.31
C SER A 268 -6.61 -31.00 25.43
N THR A 269 -5.39 -31.49 25.31
CA THR A 269 -4.27 -31.22 26.23
C THR A 269 -3.05 -30.78 25.43
N ASP A 270 -2.33 -29.79 25.94
CA ASP A 270 -1.02 -29.39 25.44
C ASP A 270 0.07 -30.13 26.21
N SER A 271 1.11 -30.58 25.52
CA SER A 271 2.27 -31.21 26.14
C SER A 271 3.11 -30.20 26.92
N ALA A 272 3.98 -30.70 27.81
CA ALA A 272 5.11 -29.89 28.26
C ALA A 272 5.93 -29.42 27.04
N GLN A 273 6.48 -28.21 27.14
CA GLN A 273 7.31 -27.64 26.08
C GLN A 273 8.70 -28.28 26.08
N VAL A 274 9.22 -28.56 24.88
CA VAL A 274 10.62 -28.93 24.63
C VAL A 274 11.29 -27.76 23.93
N THR A 275 12.39 -27.27 24.49
CA THR A 275 13.21 -26.26 23.84
C THR A 275 14.20 -26.93 22.90
N VAL A 276 14.21 -26.52 21.63
CA VAL A 276 15.27 -26.84 20.69
C VAL A 276 16.13 -25.59 20.51
N THR A 277 17.40 -25.67 20.88
CA THR A 277 18.38 -24.62 20.63
C THR A 277 18.87 -24.74 19.20
N VAL A 278 18.54 -23.75 18.38
CA VAL A 278 19.04 -23.65 17.01
C VAL A 278 20.28 -22.79 17.03
N ALA A 279 21.44 -23.41 16.95
CA ALA A 279 22.69 -22.71 16.71
C ALA A 279 22.56 -21.98 15.37
N GLY A 280 22.67 -20.66 15.41
CA GLY A 280 22.82 -19.90 14.18
C GLY A 280 24.03 -20.45 13.45
N THR A 281 23.90 -20.70 12.15
CA THR A 281 25.07 -20.68 11.29
C THR A 281 25.85 -19.40 11.62
N PRO A 282 27.20 -19.43 11.68
CA PRO A 282 27.96 -18.19 11.59
C PRO A 282 27.33 -17.40 10.47
N THR A 283 26.98 -16.13 10.70
CA THR A 283 26.40 -15.28 9.66
C THR A 283 27.23 -15.45 8.41
N VAL A 284 26.75 -16.29 7.51
CA VAL A 284 27.16 -16.25 6.12
C VAL A 284 26.73 -14.84 5.79
N SER A 285 27.70 -13.96 5.55
CA SER A 285 27.47 -12.62 5.04
C SER A 285 26.30 -12.71 4.07
N ASN A 286 25.08 -12.34 4.49
CA ASN A 286 23.92 -12.57 3.65
C ASN A 286 23.80 -11.47 2.60
N CYS A 287 24.75 -10.51 2.59
CA CYS A 287 24.87 -9.36 1.70
C CYS A 287 23.53 -8.62 1.48
N ARG A 288 22.54 -8.85 2.34
CA ARG A 288 21.18 -8.39 2.14
C ARG A 288 21.14 -6.92 2.54
N PRO A 289 20.70 -6.01 1.65
CA PRO A 289 20.48 -4.63 2.02
C PRO A 289 19.56 -4.51 3.24
N GLU A 290 19.92 -3.66 4.20
CA GLU A 290 19.14 -3.52 5.44
C GLU A 290 17.70 -3.09 5.15
N GLY A 291 16.73 -3.80 5.75
CA GLY A 291 15.31 -3.57 5.55
C GLY A 291 14.74 -4.13 4.24
N LEU A 292 15.53 -4.81 3.41
CA LEU A 292 15.01 -5.52 2.22
C LEU A 292 14.35 -6.84 2.63
N PHE A 293 13.09 -7.02 2.27
CA PHE A 293 12.33 -8.25 2.44
C PHE A 293 12.97 -9.38 1.63
N GLN A 294 13.09 -10.54 2.26
CA GLN A 294 13.47 -11.80 1.60
C GLN A 294 12.30 -12.76 1.67
N THR A 295 11.99 -13.38 0.53
CA THR A 295 10.94 -14.40 0.43
C THR A 295 11.24 -15.57 1.36
N PRO A 296 10.33 -15.94 2.28
CA PRO A 296 10.54 -17.03 3.22
C PRO A 296 10.87 -18.35 2.50
N GLY A 297 11.98 -18.99 2.89
CA GLY A 297 12.40 -20.28 2.35
C GLY A 297 13.16 -20.21 1.01
N VAL A 298 13.38 -19.02 0.45
CA VAL A 298 14.16 -18.82 -0.79
C VAL A 298 15.57 -18.34 -0.44
N ASN A 299 16.61 -19.01 -0.95
CA ASN A 299 17.99 -18.62 -0.77
C ASN A 299 18.42 -17.62 -1.85
N VAL A 300 18.07 -16.36 -1.66
CA VAL A 300 18.36 -15.29 -2.62
C VAL A 300 19.86 -14.99 -2.65
N PRO A 301 20.52 -15.02 -3.82
CA PRO A 301 21.97 -14.85 -3.94
C PRO A 301 22.39 -13.37 -3.91
N TYR A 302 22.05 -12.63 -2.86
CA TYR A 302 22.34 -11.18 -2.73
C TYR A 302 23.82 -10.85 -2.94
N CYS A 303 24.74 -11.69 -2.48
CA CYS A 303 26.19 -11.49 -2.62
C CYS A 303 26.70 -11.49 -4.07
N THR A 304 25.83 -11.74 -5.05
CA THR A 304 26.17 -11.59 -6.47
C THR A 304 26.26 -10.14 -6.91
N ILE A 305 25.57 -9.22 -6.21
CA ILE A 305 25.60 -7.78 -6.50
C ILE A 305 25.70 -6.90 -5.25
N TYR A 306 25.80 -7.46 -4.06
CA TYR A 306 25.91 -6.71 -2.81
C TYR A 306 27.11 -7.17 -1.97
N ASP A 307 27.74 -6.23 -1.26
CA ASP A 307 28.79 -6.47 -0.29
C ASP A 307 28.24 -6.98 1.06
N ALA A 308 29.13 -7.31 2.00
CA ALA A 308 28.76 -7.85 3.30
C ALA A 308 27.96 -6.88 4.18
N GLU A 309 27.99 -5.57 3.88
CA GLU A 309 27.19 -4.56 4.55
C GLU A 309 25.87 -4.26 3.82
N GLY A 310 25.58 -4.96 2.72
CA GLY A 310 24.40 -4.75 1.90
C GLY A 310 24.49 -3.52 0.99
N ARG A 311 25.71 -3.06 0.67
CA ARG A 311 25.94 -2.03 -0.35
C ARG A 311 26.12 -2.68 -1.70
N GLU A 312 25.61 -2.06 -2.73
CA GLU A 312 25.64 -2.59 -4.07
C GLU A 312 27.06 -2.52 -4.64
N ASP A 313 27.50 -3.62 -5.25
CA ASP A 313 28.74 -3.69 -5.99
C ASP A 313 28.49 -3.18 -7.41
N MET A 314 29.16 -2.07 -7.74
CA MET A 314 29.05 -1.34 -9.01
C MET A 314 30.43 -1.04 -9.61
N GLY A 315 31.49 -1.63 -9.06
CA GLY A 315 32.87 -1.30 -9.43
C GLY A 315 33.50 -0.22 -8.54
N ALA A 316 34.83 -0.23 -8.48
CA ALA A 316 35.60 0.58 -7.54
C ALA A 316 35.56 2.10 -7.82
N ASP A 317 35.23 2.49 -9.04
CA ASP A 317 35.09 3.89 -9.48
C ASP A 317 33.63 4.38 -9.46
N HIS A 318 32.69 3.52 -9.03
CA HIS A 318 31.26 3.85 -8.93
C HIS A 318 30.69 3.56 -7.53
N PRO A 319 31.16 4.26 -6.47
CA PRO A 319 30.65 4.06 -5.11
C PRO A 319 29.21 4.60 -4.90
N ARG A 320 28.58 5.15 -5.93
CA ARG A 320 27.22 5.71 -5.95
C ARG A 320 26.53 5.35 -7.26
N ARG A 321 25.20 5.25 -7.23
CA ARG A 321 24.41 5.01 -8.43
C ARG A 321 24.37 6.24 -9.33
N ILE A 322 24.47 5.99 -10.63
CA ILE A 322 24.20 6.96 -11.70
C ILE A 322 23.25 6.26 -12.67
N ILE A 323 21.99 6.66 -12.63
CA ILE A 323 20.86 5.93 -13.24
C ILE A 323 20.24 6.78 -14.34
N GLY A 324 20.47 6.39 -15.60
CA GLY A 324 19.90 7.09 -16.76
C GLY A 324 18.63 6.43 -17.27
N TYR A 325 17.55 7.19 -17.43
CA TYR A 325 16.40 6.73 -18.22
C TYR A 325 16.70 6.84 -19.71
N PHE A 326 16.60 5.71 -20.42
CA PHE A 326 16.73 5.60 -21.87
C PHE A 326 15.34 5.44 -22.49
N THR A 327 14.93 6.40 -23.32
CA THR A 327 13.58 6.42 -23.89
C THR A 327 13.52 5.70 -25.24
N SER A 328 12.47 4.90 -25.41
CA SER A 328 12.25 4.05 -26.58
C SER A 328 11.80 4.79 -27.84
N TRP A 329 11.28 6.01 -27.70
CA TRP A 329 10.68 6.76 -28.81
C TRP A 329 11.68 7.60 -29.60
N ARG A 330 12.93 7.76 -29.14
CA ARG A 330 14.02 8.41 -29.90
C ARG A 330 14.72 7.45 -30.86
N ALA A 331 13.96 6.47 -31.34
CA ALA A 331 14.34 5.34 -32.18
C ALA A 331 14.33 5.64 -33.70
N GLY A 332 14.22 6.91 -34.10
CA GLY A 332 14.17 7.33 -35.50
C GLY A 332 15.47 7.07 -36.28
N ASP A 333 15.44 7.36 -37.58
CA ASP A 333 16.61 7.24 -38.46
C ASP A 333 17.32 8.59 -38.72
N ASP A 334 16.75 9.70 -38.22
CA ASP A 334 17.35 11.03 -38.34
C ASP A 334 18.42 11.23 -37.26
N PRO A 335 19.71 11.37 -37.63
CA PRO A 335 20.81 11.52 -36.67
C PRO A 335 20.76 12.83 -35.87
N GLN A 336 19.92 13.80 -36.25
CA GLN A 336 19.70 15.03 -35.48
C GLN A 336 18.71 14.84 -34.32
N ALA A 337 17.84 13.83 -34.38
CA ALA A 337 16.78 13.63 -33.38
C ALA A 337 16.84 12.26 -32.68
N ALA A 338 17.55 11.28 -33.25
CA ALA A 338 17.71 9.96 -32.67
C ALA A 338 18.72 9.95 -31.52
N TYR A 339 18.42 9.17 -30.49
CA TYR A 339 19.34 8.84 -29.41
C TYR A 339 19.25 7.33 -29.17
N LEU A 340 20.32 6.61 -29.51
CA LEU A 340 20.32 5.15 -29.57
C LEU A 340 21.26 4.57 -28.51
N VAL A 341 21.23 3.25 -28.35
CA VAL A 341 22.04 2.53 -27.33
C VAL A 341 23.55 2.77 -27.49
N LYS A 342 24.01 3.02 -28.71
CA LYS A 342 25.43 3.35 -29.00
C LYS A 342 25.84 4.75 -28.49
N ASP A 343 24.87 5.62 -28.22
CA ASP A 343 25.09 7.01 -27.81
C ASP A 343 25.12 7.16 -26.28
N ILE A 344 24.79 6.09 -25.55
CA ILE A 344 24.82 6.05 -24.08
C ILE A 344 26.27 6.19 -23.57
N PRO A 345 26.54 7.07 -22.58
CA PRO A 345 27.84 7.20 -21.92
C PRO A 345 28.08 6.06 -20.93
N TRP A 346 28.31 4.84 -21.44
CA TRP A 346 28.34 3.61 -20.64
C TRP A 346 29.35 3.60 -19.48
N GLU A 347 30.49 4.27 -19.63
CA GLU A 347 31.55 4.29 -18.61
C GLU A 347 31.23 5.22 -17.44
N GLU A 348 30.22 6.10 -17.59
CA GLU A 348 29.80 7.06 -16.57
C GLU A 348 28.50 6.64 -15.85
N LEU A 349 27.93 5.49 -16.18
CA LEU A 349 26.66 5.00 -15.64
C LEU A 349 26.85 3.73 -14.83
N THR A 350 25.99 3.53 -13.85
CA THR A 350 25.86 2.23 -13.18
C THR A 350 24.60 1.49 -13.58
N HIS A 351 23.53 2.23 -13.92
CA HIS A 351 22.25 1.67 -14.29
C HIS A 351 21.60 2.41 -15.46
N ILE A 352 20.83 1.66 -16.25
CA ILE A 352 19.96 2.17 -17.30
C ILE A 352 18.55 1.65 -17.08
N ASN A 353 17.59 2.55 -16.98
CA ASN A 353 16.17 2.23 -16.93
C ASN A 353 15.57 2.42 -18.34
N TYR A 354 15.06 1.35 -18.96
CA TYR A 354 14.44 1.43 -20.29
C TYR A 354 12.98 1.90 -20.19
N ALA A 355 12.68 3.06 -20.78
CA ALA A 355 11.36 3.68 -20.77
C ALA A 355 10.66 3.61 -22.14
N PHE A 356 9.43 3.12 -22.27
CA PHE A 356 8.69 2.35 -21.29
C PHE A 356 8.23 1.04 -21.92
N VAL A 357 7.99 0.07 -21.04
CA VAL A 357 7.15 -1.08 -21.32
C VAL A 357 5.76 -0.77 -20.75
N SER A 358 4.71 -1.07 -21.51
CA SER A 358 3.33 -0.83 -21.08
C SER A 358 2.67 -2.09 -20.56
N ILE A 359 1.40 -1.98 -20.15
CA ILE A 359 0.55 -3.13 -19.80
C ILE A 359 -0.52 -3.25 -20.88
N GLY A 360 -0.59 -4.41 -21.53
CA GLY A 360 -1.63 -4.69 -22.52
C GLY A 360 -2.97 -5.02 -21.87
N ALA A 361 -4.05 -4.94 -22.65
CA ALA A 361 -5.42 -5.24 -22.20
C ALA A 361 -5.62 -6.67 -21.65
N ASP A 362 -4.69 -7.59 -21.88
CA ASP A 362 -4.70 -8.95 -21.32
C ASP A 362 -4.10 -9.03 -19.89
N GLY A 363 -3.56 -7.92 -19.39
CA GLY A 363 -2.94 -7.75 -18.08
C GLY A 363 -1.46 -8.15 -18.03
N LYS A 364 -0.78 -8.25 -19.19
CA LYS A 364 0.65 -8.57 -19.27
C LYS A 364 1.49 -7.37 -19.69
N VAL A 365 2.80 -7.43 -19.44
CA VAL A 365 3.75 -6.49 -20.03
C VAL A 365 3.67 -6.52 -21.56
N ASN A 366 3.74 -5.34 -22.18
CA ASN A 366 3.50 -5.14 -23.60
C ASN A 366 4.57 -4.23 -24.22
N ILE A 367 5.10 -4.68 -25.37
CA ILE A 367 6.06 -3.94 -26.19
C ILE A 367 5.61 -3.89 -27.66
N GLY A 368 4.32 -4.08 -27.92
CA GLY A 368 3.75 -4.14 -29.28
C GLY A 368 4.02 -5.48 -29.99
N ASP A 369 3.88 -5.48 -31.32
CA ASP A 369 4.12 -6.68 -32.14
C ASP A 369 5.62 -7.00 -32.21
N VAL A 370 6.03 -8.06 -31.53
CA VAL A 370 7.43 -8.53 -31.48
C VAL A 370 7.91 -9.12 -32.79
N ASN A 371 7.01 -9.39 -33.76
CA ASN A 371 7.37 -9.87 -35.09
C ASN A 371 7.51 -8.73 -36.11
N ASP A 372 7.13 -7.50 -35.74
CA ASP A 372 7.34 -6.34 -36.61
C ASP A 372 8.84 -6.03 -36.68
N PRO A 373 9.47 -6.07 -37.87
CA PRO A 373 10.87 -5.70 -38.03
C PRO A 373 11.15 -4.23 -37.67
N ASN A 374 10.13 -3.38 -37.53
CA ASN A 374 10.28 -1.99 -37.10
C ASN A 374 10.03 -1.77 -35.60
N ASN A 375 9.71 -2.82 -34.85
CA ASN A 375 9.57 -2.73 -33.41
C ASN A 375 10.88 -2.25 -32.78
N ALA A 376 10.89 -1.07 -32.17
CA ALA A 376 12.11 -0.48 -31.61
C ALA A 376 12.70 -1.30 -30.45
N ALA A 377 11.88 -2.01 -29.68
CA ALA A 377 12.37 -2.81 -28.56
C ALA A 377 13.14 -4.05 -29.04
N VAL A 378 12.61 -4.80 -30.02
CA VAL A 378 13.14 -6.15 -30.34
C VAL A 378 13.38 -6.45 -31.83
N GLY A 379 12.92 -5.60 -32.74
CA GLY A 379 12.92 -5.87 -34.19
C GLY A 379 13.86 -4.98 -35.01
N LYS A 380 13.85 -3.67 -34.72
CA LYS A 380 14.51 -2.64 -35.53
C LYS A 380 16.03 -2.76 -35.46
N GLU A 381 16.67 -2.40 -36.57
CA GLU A 381 18.13 -2.29 -36.70
C GLU A 381 18.50 -0.87 -37.10
N TRP A 382 19.61 -0.38 -36.54
CA TRP A 382 20.15 0.93 -36.87
C TRP A 382 21.61 0.81 -37.30
N PRO A 383 22.05 1.58 -38.30
CA PRO A 383 23.46 1.64 -38.66
C PRO A 383 24.36 1.99 -37.46
N GLY A 384 25.40 1.18 -37.25
CA GLY A 384 26.38 1.39 -36.17
C GLY A 384 25.92 0.97 -34.77
N VAL A 385 24.69 0.49 -34.60
CA VAL A 385 24.24 -0.13 -33.35
C VAL A 385 24.56 -1.62 -33.41
N GLU A 386 25.38 -2.09 -32.48
CA GLU A 386 25.78 -3.49 -32.40
C GLU A 386 24.74 -4.32 -31.65
N VAL A 387 24.44 -5.50 -32.19
CA VAL A 387 23.60 -6.51 -31.56
C VAL A 387 24.27 -7.87 -31.74
N ASP A 388 24.47 -8.61 -30.66
CA ASP A 388 24.97 -9.98 -30.71
C ASP A 388 23.94 -10.90 -31.39
N PRO A 389 24.25 -11.47 -32.56
CA PRO A 389 23.33 -12.35 -33.27
C PRO A 389 22.96 -13.62 -32.48
N ALA A 390 23.75 -14.01 -31.47
CA ALA A 390 23.45 -15.16 -30.62
C ALA A 390 22.23 -14.95 -29.71
N LEU A 391 21.82 -13.70 -29.46
CA LEU A 391 20.66 -13.37 -28.63
C LEU A 391 19.33 -13.81 -29.25
N GLY A 392 19.25 -13.84 -30.59
CA GLY A 392 18.03 -14.21 -31.31
C GLY A 392 16.93 -13.13 -31.32
N PHE A 393 17.22 -11.92 -30.82
CA PHE A 393 16.38 -10.72 -30.90
C PHE A 393 17.25 -9.49 -31.16
N LYS A 394 16.63 -8.39 -31.64
CA LYS A 394 17.30 -7.16 -32.08
C LYS A 394 16.78 -5.96 -31.30
N GLY A 395 16.64 -4.79 -31.93
CA GLY A 395 16.12 -3.58 -31.30
C GLY A 395 17.00 -3.08 -30.17
N HIS A 396 16.45 -2.18 -29.37
CA HIS A 396 17.11 -1.67 -28.17
C HIS A 396 17.41 -2.77 -27.16
N PHE A 397 16.56 -3.78 -26.99
CA PHE A 397 16.80 -4.87 -26.04
C PHE A 397 18.02 -5.69 -26.43
N GLY A 398 18.14 -6.05 -27.71
CA GLY A 398 19.33 -6.75 -28.22
C GLY A 398 20.59 -5.92 -28.06
N ALA A 399 20.51 -4.62 -28.36
CA ALA A 399 21.64 -3.71 -28.20
C ALA A 399 22.03 -3.52 -26.72
N LEU A 400 21.08 -3.29 -25.81
CA LEU A 400 21.35 -3.14 -24.38
C LEU A 400 22.01 -4.40 -23.81
N ALA A 401 21.48 -5.59 -24.13
CA ALA A 401 22.08 -6.86 -23.72
C ALA A 401 23.51 -7.05 -24.27
N THR A 402 23.79 -6.54 -25.46
CA THR A 402 25.11 -6.61 -26.10
C THR A 402 26.11 -5.66 -25.46
N TYR A 403 25.70 -4.41 -25.18
CA TYR A 403 26.59 -3.39 -24.64
C TYR A 403 26.83 -3.59 -23.14
N LYS A 404 25.81 -3.93 -22.33
CA LYS A 404 26.00 -4.16 -20.90
C LYS A 404 27.04 -5.23 -20.58
N ALA A 405 27.13 -6.26 -21.42
CA ALA A 405 28.13 -7.33 -21.30
C ALA A 405 29.58 -6.83 -21.49
N LYS A 406 29.78 -5.63 -22.02
CA LYS A 406 31.08 -4.98 -22.22
C LYS A 406 31.42 -3.95 -21.15
N HIS A 407 30.41 -3.40 -20.47
CA HIS A 407 30.54 -2.21 -19.62
C HIS A 407 30.15 -2.44 -18.15
N ASP A 408 29.66 -3.62 -17.78
CA ASP A 408 29.26 -3.95 -16.40
C ASP A 408 28.17 -3.01 -15.80
N VAL A 409 27.30 -2.51 -16.68
CA VAL A 409 26.17 -1.63 -16.33
C VAL A 409 24.89 -2.44 -16.19
N LYS A 410 24.11 -2.17 -15.14
CA LYS A 410 22.84 -2.85 -14.91
C LYS A 410 21.72 -2.23 -15.75
N THR A 411 20.81 -3.04 -16.27
CA THR A 411 19.69 -2.60 -17.10
C THR A 411 18.37 -3.07 -16.50
N LEU A 412 17.44 -2.16 -16.25
CA LEU A 412 16.10 -2.47 -15.73
C LEU A 412 15.01 -2.12 -16.74
N ILE A 413 13.90 -2.85 -16.68
CA ILE A 413 12.70 -2.56 -17.46
C ILE A 413 11.81 -1.63 -16.64
N SER A 414 11.60 -0.39 -17.10
CA SER A 414 10.63 0.52 -16.49
C SER A 414 9.24 0.30 -17.10
N ILE A 415 8.26 -0.01 -16.25
CA ILE A 415 6.90 -0.35 -16.66
C ILE A 415 5.94 0.74 -16.18
N GLY A 416 5.24 1.39 -17.11
CA GLY A 416 4.25 2.43 -16.82
C GLY A 416 4.66 3.82 -17.32
N GLY A 417 4.95 4.73 -16.40
CA GLY A 417 5.12 6.16 -16.65
C GLY A 417 3.79 6.89 -16.80
N TRP A 418 3.84 8.22 -16.86
CA TRP A 418 2.65 9.09 -16.88
C TRP A 418 1.62 8.74 -17.97
N ALA A 419 2.07 8.43 -19.19
CA ALA A 419 1.17 8.18 -20.31
C ALA A 419 0.61 6.75 -20.35
N GLU A 420 1.33 5.76 -19.86
CA GLU A 420 0.99 4.33 -20.00
C GLU A 420 0.69 3.63 -18.67
N THR A 421 0.56 4.38 -17.57
CA THR A 421 0.11 3.84 -16.29
C THR A 421 -1.30 3.23 -16.37
N GLY A 422 -2.27 3.92 -16.98
CA GLY A 422 -3.64 3.42 -17.15
C GLY A 422 -4.01 3.03 -18.59
N GLY A 423 -3.04 2.79 -19.46
CA GLY A 423 -3.27 2.44 -20.86
C GLY A 423 -1.99 2.10 -21.61
N HIS A 424 -2.09 1.91 -22.93
CA HIS A 424 -0.93 1.72 -23.79
C HIS A 424 -1.16 2.36 -25.16
N PHE A 425 -0.10 2.60 -25.93
CA PHE A 425 -0.24 3.04 -27.32
C PHE A 425 -0.43 1.87 -28.28
N GLY A 426 -1.46 1.96 -29.13
CA GLY A 426 -1.69 1.03 -30.22
C GLY A 426 -0.75 1.26 -31.41
N LEU A 427 -0.77 0.35 -32.39
CA LEU A 427 0.07 0.43 -33.60
C LEU A 427 -0.20 1.68 -34.47
N ASP A 428 -1.36 2.32 -34.30
CA ASP A 428 -1.74 3.56 -34.99
C ASP A 428 -1.28 4.82 -34.23
N GLY A 429 -0.60 4.66 -33.10
CA GLY A 429 -0.14 5.74 -32.22
C GLY A 429 -1.23 6.29 -31.31
N ASN A 430 -2.46 5.78 -31.36
CA ASN A 430 -3.52 6.19 -30.44
C ASN A 430 -3.40 5.48 -29.10
N ARG A 431 -3.70 6.20 -28.01
CA ARG A 431 -3.77 5.61 -26.68
C ARG A 431 -5.01 4.74 -26.54
N VAL A 432 -4.82 3.50 -26.14
CA VAL A 432 -5.84 2.55 -25.70
C VAL A 432 -5.98 2.67 -24.18
N ALA A 433 -7.14 3.14 -23.72
CA ALA A 433 -7.45 3.29 -22.31
C ALA A 433 -8.09 2.00 -21.78
N ASP A 434 -7.27 1.04 -21.33
CA ASP A 434 -7.70 -0.25 -20.78
C ASP A 434 -7.50 -0.37 -19.26
N GLY A 435 -6.99 0.69 -18.63
CA GLY A 435 -6.83 0.85 -17.20
C GLY A 435 -5.47 0.41 -16.66
N GLY A 436 -4.60 -0.19 -17.49
CA GLY A 436 -3.21 -0.52 -17.13
C GLY A 436 -3.05 -1.07 -15.71
N PHE A 437 -2.21 -0.42 -14.90
CA PHE A 437 -2.01 -0.79 -13.49
C PHE A 437 -3.31 -0.78 -12.69
N TYR A 438 -4.18 0.23 -12.84
CA TYR A 438 -5.39 0.39 -12.02
C TYR A 438 -6.32 -0.83 -12.09
N THR A 439 -6.56 -1.37 -13.29
CA THR A 439 -7.43 -2.54 -13.48
C THR A 439 -6.69 -3.85 -13.28
N MET A 440 -5.38 -3.89 -13.57
CA MET A 440 -4.52 -5.04 -13.31
C MET A 440 -4.37 -5.33 -11.82
N THR A 441 -4.27 -4.29 -10.97
CA THR A 441 -4.11 -4.44 -9.51
C THR A 441 -5.43 -4.48 -8.76
N THR A 442 -6.49 -3.81 -9.26
CA THR A 442 -7.72 -3.58 -8.48
C THR A 442 -8.98 -3.84 -9.30
N ASN A 443 -9.85 -4.71 -8.80
CA ASN A 443 -11.14 -5.02 -9.41
C ASN A 443 -12.09 -3.82 -9.36
N ALA A 444 -13.14 -3.85 -10.18
CA ALA A 444 -14.12 -2.77 -10.23
C ALA A 444 -14.93 -2.59 -8.92
N ASP A 445 -14.99 -3.62 -8.08
CA ASP A 445 -15.63 -3.58 -6.75
C ASP A 445 -14.70 -3.09 -5.63
N GLY A 446 -13.45 -2.73 -5.97
CA GLY A 446 -12.43 -2.29 -5.02
C GLY A 446 -11.62 -3.41 -4.37
N SER A 447 -11.93 -4.68 -4.62
CA SER A 447 -11.10 -5.79 -4.14
C SER A 447 -9.78 -5.89 -4.91
N ILE A 448 -8.74 -6.45 -4.29
CA ILE A 448 -7.44 -6.68 -4.93
C ILE A 448 -7.60 -7.72 -6.05
N ASN A 449 -7.08 -7.42 -7.23
CA ASN A 449 -7.09 -8.31 -8.39
C ASN A 449 -5.87 -9.25 -8.35
N HIS A 450 -5.86 -10.22 -7.42
CA HIS A 450 -4.74 -11.16 -7.28
C HIS A 450 -4.43 -11.92 -8.59
N ALA A 451 -5.44 -12.26 -9.39
CA ALA A 451 -5.23 -12.95 -10.66
C ALA A 451 -4.53 -12.06 -11.71
N GLY A 452 -4.89 -10.77 -11.76
CA GLY A 452 -4.22 -9.76 -12.59
C GLY A 452 -2.77 -9.57 -12.17
N ILE A 453 -2.54 -9.36 -10.87
CA ILE A 453 -1.19 -9.19 -10.28
C ILE A 453 -0.30 -10.39 -10.58
N GLN A 454 -0.77 -11.62 -10.36
CA GLN A 454 0.01 -12.83 -10.65
C GLN A 454 0.38 -12.93 -12.13
N LYS A 455 -0.59 -12.71 -13.02
CA LYS A 455 -0.36 -12.76 -14.47
C LYS A 455 0.66 -11.70 -14.92
N PHE A 456 0.51 -10.47 -14.41
CA PHE A 456 1.44 -9.39 -14.69
C PHE A 456 2.85 -9.74 -14.21
N ALA A 457 3.00 -10.11 -12.94
CA ALA A 457 4.30 -10.44 -12.34
C ALA A 457 5.00 -11.60 -13.07
N ASP A 458 4.26 -12.66 -13.43
CA ASP A 458 4.79 -13.76 -14.23
C ASP A 458 5.32 -13.27 -15.59
N SER A 459 4.54 -12.43 -16.28
CA SER A 459 4.94 -11.90 -17.59
C SER A 459 6.13 -10.93 -17.51
N ALA A 460 6.23 -10.13 -16.45
CA ALA A 460 7.32 -9.19 -16.23
C ALA A 460 8.63 -9.94 -15.97
N VAL A 461 8.62 -10.97 -15.11
CA VAL A 461 9.78 -11.83 -14.85
C VAL A 461 10.18 -12.63 -16.10
N GLU A 462 9.20 -13.13 -16.88
CA GLU A 462 9.48 -13.78 -18.17
C GLU A 462 10.18 -12.83 -19.14
N MET A 463 9.69 -11.60 -19.30
CA MET A 463 10.29 -10.58 -20.17
C MET A 463 11.71 -10.22 -19.73
N MET A 464 11.91 -9.97 -18.42
CA MET A 464 13.22 -9.67 -17.81
C MET A 464 14.25 -10.76 -18.15
N ARG A 465 13.91 -12.03 -17.88
CA ARG A 465 14.78 -13.18 -18.17
C ARG A 465 15.03 -13.38 -19.66
N LYS A 466 13.97 -13.26 -20.48
CA LYS A 466 14.04 -13.46 -21.94
C LYS A 466 15.00 -12.46 -22.58
N TYR A 467 14.93 -11.20 -22.18
CA TYR A 467 15.69 -10.10 -22.78
C TYR A 467 16.91 -9.65 -21.97
N LYS A 468 17.32 -10.43 -20.96
CA LYS A 468 18.58 -10.26 -20.21
C LYS A 468 18.69 -8.95 -19.41
N PHE A 469 17.57 -8.49 -18.86
CA PHE A 469 17.56 -7.39 -17.89
C PHE A 469 17.92 -7.90 -16.48
N ASP A 470 18.45 -7.01 -15.64
CA ASP A 470 18.88 -7.31 -14.25
C ASP A 470 17.79 -7.00 -13.23
N GLY A 471 16.66 -6.46 -13.67
CA GLY A 471 15.58 -6.12 -12.76
C GLY A 471 14.38 -5.46 -13.43
N LEU A 472 13.42 -5.14 -12.57
CA LEU A 472 12.18 -4.47 -12.90
C LEU A 472 12.10 -3.15 -12.15
N ASP A 473 11.68 -2.10 -12.83
CA ASP A 473 11.38 -0.79 -12.28
C ASP A 473 9.89 -0.50 -12.49
N ILE A 474 9.13 -0.36 -11.40
CA ILE A 474 7.69 -0.10 -11.47
C ILE A 474 7.46 1.40 -11.39
N ASP A 475 6.97 1.97 -12.49
CA ASP A 475 6.66 3.40 -12.61
C ASP A 475 5.13 3.57 -12.67
N TYR A 476 4.48 3.33 -11.52
CA TYR A 476 3.03 3.42 -11.40
C TYR A 476 2.63 4.84 -10.93
N GLU A 477 2.04 5.62 -11.84
CA GLU A 477 1.72 7.03 -11.63
C GLU A 477 0.19 7.33 -11.57
N TYR A 478 -0.50 7.26 -10.42
CA TYR A 478 -0.01 6.92 -9.09
C TYR A 478 -1.00 6.05 -8.29
N PRO A 479 -0.53 5.11 -7.45
CA PRO A 479 -1.35 4.35 -6.50
C PRO A 479 -1.73 5.16 -5.25
N THR A 480 -2.22 6.39 -5.44
CA THR A 480 -2.58 7.30 -4.35
C THR A 480 -4.10 7.42 -4.18
N SER A 481 -4.55 7.66 -2.95
CA SER A 481 -5.96 7.89 -2.65
C SER A 481 -6.41 9.36 -2.81
N MET A 482 -5.49 10.26 -3.19
CA MET A 482 -5.80 11.66 -3.54
C MET A 482 -6.71 11.72 -4.78
N ALA A 483 -7.73 12.57 -4.76
CA ALA A 483 -8.60 12.77 -5.92
C ALA A 483 -7.92 13.65 -6.98
N GLY A 484 -8.08 13.32 -8.26
CA GLY A 484 -7.52 14.08 -9.39
C GLY A 484 -6.02 13.92 -9.58
N ALA A 485 -5.40 12.90 -8.97
CA ALA A 485 -3.95 12.76 -8.90
C ALA A 485 -3.31 11.93 -10.03
N GLY A 486 -4.07 11.03 -10.67
CA GLY A 486 -3.60 10.28 -11.82
C GLY A 486 -3.68 11.08 -13.12
N ASN A 487 -3.16 10.51 -14.21
CA ASN A 487 -3.34 11.09 -15.54
C ASN A 487 -4.84 11.33 -15.81
N PRO A 488 -5.25 12.50 -16.34
CA PRO A 488 -6.65 12.81 -16.63
C PRO A 488 -7.33 11.79 -17.55
N TYR A 489 -6.58 11.09 -18.40
CA TYR A 489 -7.11 10.01 -19.25
C TYR A 489 -7.37 8.70 -18.50
N ASP A 490 -6.95 8.60 -17.24
CA ASP A 490 -7.12 7.42 -16.38
C ASP A 490 -8.21 7.62 -15.33
N LYS A 491 -8.87 8.79 -15.32
CA LYS A 491 -9.89 9.19 -14.36
C LYS A 491 -10.96 8.12 -14.13
N ASP A 492 -11.47 7.51 -15.20
CA ASP A 492 -12.53 6.50 -15.14
C ASP A 492 -12.09 5.19 -14.47
N PHE A 493 -10.78 4.93 -14.43
CA PHE A 493 -10.21 3.75 -13.77
C PHE A 493 -9.76 4.07 -12.35
N MET A 494 -9.05 5.19 -12.17
CA MET A 494 -8.38 5.54 -10.91
C MET A 494 -9.36 6.07 -9.85
N GLU A 495 -10.30 6.95 -10.20
CA GLU A 495 -11.18 7.63 -9.23
C GLU A 495 -12.08 6.65 -8.46
N PRO A 496 -12.74 5.67 -9.11
CA PRO A 496 -13.54 4.69 -8.39
C PRO A 496 -12.69 3.79 -7.47
N ARG A 497 -11.38 3.70 -7.70
CA ARG A 497 -10.47 2.78 -7.01
C ARG A 497 -9.61 3.42 -5.93
N ARG A 498 -9.56 4.76 -5.85
CA ARG A 498 -8.60 5.51 -5.02
C ARG A 498 -8.48 5.02 -3.57
N ALA A 499 -9.57 4.58 -2.93
CA ALA A 499 -9.56 4.08 -1.56
C ALA A 499 -8.89 2.70 -1.40
N TYR A 500 -8.62 2.00 -2.50
CA TYR A 500 -8.15 0.61 -2.54
C TYR A 500 -6.79 0.47 -3.25
N LEU A 501 -6.32 1.52 -3.92
CA LEU A 501 -5.10 1.49 -4.74
C LEU A 501 -3.87 1.13 -3.91
N TRP A 502 -3.72 1.72 -2.72
CA TRP A 502 -2.55 1.47 -1.88
C TRP A 502 -2.44 0.01 -1.45
N ALA A 503 -3.53 -0.58 -0.95
CA ALA A 503 -3.57 -1.99 -0.58
C ALA A 503 -3.28 -2.93 -1.78
N SER A 504 -3.77 -2.55 -2.96
CA SER A 504 -3.50 -3.31 -4.19
C SER A 504 -2.03 -3.18 -4.64
N TYR A 505 -1.42 -2.02 -4.42
CA TYR A 505 -0.01 -1.77 -4.70
C TYR A 505 0.91 -2.53 -3.72
N GLN A 506 0.56 -2.57 -2.43
CA GLN A 506 1.26 -3.42 -1.45
C GLN A 506 1.30 -4.89 -1.89
N GLU A 507 0.18 -5.42 -2.37
CA GLU A 507 0.12 -6.79 -2.89
C GLU A 507 0.94 -6.96 -4.17
N LEU A 508 0.88 -6.01 -5.11
CA LEU A 508 1.69 -6.04 -6.33
C LEU A 508 3.18 -6.12 -5.99
N MET A 509 3.66 -5.25 -5.10
CA MET A 509 5.08 -5.16 -4.75
C MET A 509 5.55 -6.41 -3.99
N ARG A 510 4.71 -6.98 -3.11
CA ARG A 510 4.99 -8.25 -2.45
C ARG A 510 5.13 -9.38 -3.46
N VAL A 511 4.15 -9.55 -4.36
CA VAL A 511 4.15 -10.64 -5.36
C VAL A 511 5.34 -10.50 -6.32
N LEU A 512 5.66 -9.28 -6.79
CA LEU A 512 6.84 -9.05 -7.62
C LEU A 512 8.12 -9.45 -6.90
N ARG A 513 8.32 -9.02 -5.64
CA ARG A 513 9.51 -9.41 -4.86
C ARG A 513 9.63 -10.92 -4.73
N GLU A 514 8.53 -11.61 -4.43
CA GLU A 514 8.52 -13.07 -4.34
C GLU A 514 8.93 -13.75 -5.65
N LYS A 515 8.39 -13.28 -6.77
CA LYS A 515 8.70 -13.85 -8.09
C LYS A 515 10.14 -13.57 -8.50
N VAL A 516 10.64 -12.36 -8.21
CA VAL A 516 12.02 -11.95 -8.50
C VAL A 516 13.01 -12.72 -7.61
N ASP A 517 12.72 -12.94 -6.33
CA ASP A 517 13.53 -13.76 -5.42
C ASP A 517 13.63 -15.22 -5.88
N ILE A 518 12.49 -15.82 -6.21
CA ILE A 518 12.43 -17.19 -6.74
C ILE A 518 13.22 -17.28 -8.05
N ALA A 519 13.09 -16.27 -8.91
CA ALA A 519 13.86 -16.23 -10.15
C ALA A 519 15.36 -16.12 -9.88
N SER A 520 15.74 -15.33 -8.87
CA SER A 520 17.12 -15.11 -8.50
C SER A 520 17.80 -16.37 -7.96
N GLU A 521 17.10 -17.12 -7.10
CA GLU A 521 17.59 -18.42 -6.60
C GLU A 521 17.77 -19.43 -7.74
N GLN A 522 16.81 -19.50 -8.66
CA GLN A 522 16.87 -20.42 -9.81
C GLN A 522 18.04 -20.14 -10.74
N ASP A 523 18.35 -18.86 -10.96
CA ASP A 523 19.38 -18.44 -11.92
C ASP A 523 20.75 -18.20 -11.27
N GLY A 524 20.82 -18.24 -9.93
CA GLY A 524 22.04 -18.00 -9.17
C GLY A 524 22.56 -16.56 -9.26
N HIS A 525 21.66 -15.60 -9.52
CA HIS A 525 21.95 -14.18 -9.69
C HIS A 525 20.82 -13.35 -9.09
N HIS A 526 21.13 -12.30 -8.34
CA HIS A 526 20.10 -11.45 -7.73
C HIS A 526 19.53 -10.46 -8.74
N TYR A 527 18.22 -10.55 -8.98
CA TYR A 527 17.46 -9.60 -9.77
C TYR A 527 16.87 -8.49 -8.89
N MET A 528 16.92 -7.26 -9.41
CA MET A 528 16.51 -6.07 -8.69
C MET A 528 15.03 -5.76 -8.90
N LEU A 529 14.40 -5.19 -7.88
CA LEU A 529 13.07 -4.59 -7.94
C LEU A 529 13.14 -3.15 -7.42
N THR A 530 12.80 -2.20 -8.28
CA THR A 530 12.88 -0.76 -8.00
C THR A 530 11.58 -0.07 -8.39
N ILE A 531 11.47 1.22 -8.05
CA ILE A 531 10.35 2.06 -8.50
C ILE A 531 10.87 3.45 -8.85
N ALA A 532 10.13 4.12 -9.73
CA ALA A 532 10.06 5.57 -9.75
C ALA A 532 8.99 6.02 -8.75
N ALA A 533 9.40 6.77 -7.72
CA ALA A 533 8.53 7.18 -6.62
C ALA A 533 8.22 8.69 -6.71
N PRO A 534 6.99 9.12 -6.35
CA PRO A 534 6.68 10.54 -6.33
C PRO A 534 7.46 11.28 -5.23
N SER A 535 7.83 12.53 -5.50
CA SER A 535 8.44 13.44 -4.52
C SER A 535 7.43 14.41 -3.91
N SER A 536 6.21 14.49 -4.46
CA SER A 536 5.18 15.42 -4.03
C SER A 536 4.54 15.02 -2.70
N GLY A 537 4.62 15.92 -1.70
CA GLY A 537 3.90 15.76 -0.44
C GLY A 537 2.37 15.72 -0.57
N TYR A 538 1.81 16.18 -1.70
CA TYR A 538 0.39 16.01 -2.00
C TYR A 538 0.09 14.54 -2.33
N LEU A 539 0.82 13.93 -3.26
CA LEU A 539 0.63 12.53 -3.66
C LEU A 539 0.87 11.57 -2.49
N LEU A 540 1.99 11.77 -1.78
CA LEU A 540 2.42 10.91 -0.67
C LEU A 540 1.45 10.93 0.52
N ARG A 541 0.62 11.97 0.66
CA ARG A 541 -0.44 12.03 1.69
C ARG A 541 -1.51 10.96 1.52
N GLY A 542 -1.75 10.54 0.27
CA GLY A 542 -2.69 9.48 -0.07
C GLY A 542 -2.05 8.08 -0.19
N MET A 543 -0.77 7.93 0.15
CA MET A 543 0.04 6.70 0.03
C MET A 543 0.50 6.18 1.41
N GLU A 544 -0.32 6.44 2.44
CA GLU A 544 -0.15 5.94 3.80
C GLU A 544 1.26 6.19 4.37
N THR A 545 2.02 5.12 4.63
CA THR A 545 3.37 5.12 5.20
C THR A 545 4.46 4.64 4.22
N PHE A 546 4.11 4.47 2.95
CA PHE A 546 5.01 3.91 1.94
C PHE A 546 5.65 2.55 2.34
N ASP A 547 4.92 1.68 3.03
CA ASP A 547 5.45 0.40 3.55
C ASP A 547 5.81 -0.65 2.48
N VAL A 548 5.64 -0.31 1.19
CA VAL A 548 6.17 -1.10 0.07
C VAL A 548 7.68 -0.99 -0.08
N THR A 549 8.33 0.00 0.55
CA THR A 549 9.79 0.19 0.48
C THR A 549 10.57 -1.04 0.90
N LYS A 550 10.05 -1.85 1.82
CA LYS A 550 10.68 -3.12 2.22
C LYS A 550 10.86 -4.09 1.06
N TYR A 551 10.10 -4.00 -0.03
CA TYR A 551 10.22 -4.89 -1.18
C TYR A 551 11.25 -4.41 -2.23
N LEU A 552 11.86 -3.24 -2.04
CA LEU A 552 12.62 -2.56 -3.08
C LEU A 552 14.13 -2.63 -2.83
N ASP A 553 14.91 -2.98 -3.83
CA ASP A 553 16.36 -2.80 -3.76
C ASP A 553 16.71 -1.33 -3.49
N TYR A 554 16.10 -0.42 -4.24
CA TYR A 554 16.16 1.02 -3.99
C TYR A 554 14.95 1.76 -4.60
N VAL A 555 14.77 3.02 -4.21
CA VAL A 555 13.81 3.97 -4.80
C VAL A 555 14.52 5.02 -5.65
N ASN A 556 13.96 5.32 -6.83
CA ASN A 556 14.30 6.51 -7.61
C ASN A 556 13.24 7.57 -7.34
N ILE A 557 13.56 8.60 -6.55
CA ILE A 557 12.58 9.65 -6.23
C ILE A 557 12.54 10.67 -7.36
N MET A 558 11.37 10.90 -7.95
CA MET A 558 11.16 11.85 -9.04
C MET A 558 11.13 13.28 -8.49
N THR A 559 12.27 13.77 -8.01
CA THR A 559 12.46 15.12 -7.44
C THR A 559 12.63 16.20 -8.50
N TYR A 560 11.84 16.08 -9.56
CA TYR A 560 11.63 16.99 -10.67
C TYR A 560 10.13 17.04 -10.97
N ASP A 561 9.71 17.90 -11.90
CA ASP A 561 8.30 18.20 -12.15
C ASP A 561 7.57 18.65 -10.85
N LEU A 562 8.29 19.37 -9.98
CA LEU A 562 7.72 20.00 -8.78
C LEU A 562 6.89 21.23 -9.13
N HIS A 563 7.28 21.93 -10.20
CA HIS A 563 6.57 23.06 -10.79
C HIS A 563 6.60 22.95 -12.31
N GLY A 564 5.48 23.26 -12.97
CA GLY A 564 5.34 23.24 -14.42
C GLY A 564 4.03 23.84 -14.90
N ALA A 565 3.87 23.95 -16.22
CA ALA A 565 2.77 24.68 -16.85
C ALA A 565 1.37 24.08 -16.63
N TRP A 566 1.25 22.94 -15.96
CA TRP A 566 -0.05 22.42 -15.49
C TRP A 566 -0.73 23.35 -14.48
N ASN A 567 0.01 24.24 -13.80
CA ASN A 567 -0.53 25.31 -12.98
C ASN A 567 0.10 26.68 -13.32
N ASP A 568 -0.45 27.76 -12.75
CA ASP A 568 -0.01 29.13 -13.01
C ASP A 568 1.12 29.63 -12.09
N HIS A 569 1.68 28.77 -11.23
CA HIS A 569 2.75 29.10 -10.29
C HIS A 569 4.12 28.90 -10.95
N VAL A 570 4.81 30.00 -11.25
CA VAL A 570 6.13 29.94 -11.90
C VAL A 570 7.21 29.63 -10.87
N GLY A 571 7.91 28.51 -11.05
CA GLY A 571 8.85 28.00 -10.05
C GLY A 571 9.92 27.07 -10.65
N HIS A 572 10.81 26.60 -9.77
CA HIS A 572 11.86 25.66 -10.15
C HIS A 572 11.30 24.26 -10.37
N ASN A 573 11.67 23.62 -11.48
CA ASN A 573 11.31 22.25 -11.81
C ASN A 573 11.80 21.25 -10.74
N ALA A 574 13.01 21.46 -10.22
CA ALA A 574 13.70 20.54 -9.32
C ALA A 574 14.54 21.30 -8.27
N ALA A 575 13.90 22.05 -7.37
CA ALA A 575 14.61 22.69 -6.27
C ALA A 575 15.26 21.64 -5.34
N LEU A 576 16.51 21.86 -4.91
CA LEU A 576 17.15 21.06 -3.88
C LEU A 576 16.54 21.36 -2.50
N PHE A 577 16.41 22.64 -2.17
CA PHE A 577 15.91 23.10 -0.87
C PHE A 577 14.73 24.06 -0.99
N ASP A 578 13.97 24.14 0.10
CA ASP A 578 12.98 25.19 0.29
C ASP A 578 13.64 26.58 0.41
N THR A 579 12.95 27.61 -0.08
CA THR A 579 13.38 29.01 -0.01
C THR A 579 12.53 29.86 0.93
N GLY A 580 11.44 29.30 1.48
CA GLY A 580 10.40 30.01 2.19
C GLY A 580 9.54 30.93 1.30
N LYS A 581 9.72 30.86 -0.02
CA LYS A 581 9.10 31.76 -1.00
C LYS A 581 8.34 31.05 -2.11
N ASP A 582 8.23 29.72 -2.04
CA ASP A 582 7.46 28.95 -3.02
C ASP A 582 6.03 29.52 -3.13
N SER A 583 5.68 29.97 -4.34
CA SER A 583 4.44 30.72 -4.56
C SER A 583 3.19 29.85 -4.41
N GLU A 584 3.30 28.54 -4.65
CA GLU A 584 2.22 27.56 -4.50
C GLU A 584 1.99 27.25 -3.03
N LEU A 585 3.06 26.91 -2.30
CA LEU A 585 2.98 26.66 -0.87
C LEU A 585 2.49 27.89 -0.09
N ALA A 586 2.87 29.10 -0.53
CA ALA A 586 2.36 30.35 0.04
C ALA A 586 0.85 30.53 -0.22
N ALA A 587 0.36 30.23 -1.43
CA ALA A 587 -1.07 30.35 -1.76
C ALA A 587 -1.96 29.38 -0.95
N TRP A 588 -1.42 28.23 -0.58
CA TRP A 588 -2.05 27.24 0.31
C TRP A 588 -1.79 27.49 1.80
N ASN A 589 -1.16 28.61 2.16
CA ASN A 589 -0.84 29.00 3.53
C ASN A 589 -0.03 27.93 4.30
N VAL A 590 0.84 27.18 3.60
CA VAL A 590 1.68 26.15 4.22
C VAL A 590 2.63 26.77 5.24
N TYR A 591 3.37 27.81 4.84
CA TYR A 591 4.29 28.52 5.74
C TYR A 591 3.60 29.22 6.92
N GLY A 592 2.35 29.67 6.75
CA GLY A 592 1.59 30.39 7.78
C GLY A 592 0.84 29.49 8.75
N THR A 593 0.66 28.20 8.43
CA THR A 593 -0.07 27.25 9.28
C THR A 593 0.89 26.66 10.31
N SER A 594 0.71 27.04 11.59
CA SER A 594 1.63 26.69 12.69
C SER A 594 1.96 25.19 12.81
N GLN A 595 1.01 24.33 12.45
CA GLN A 595 1.17 22.88 12.55
C GLN A 595 2.16 22.31 11.53
N TYR A 596 2.43 23.02 10.42
CA TYR A 596 3.48 22.64 9.47
C TYR A 596 4.87 23.10 9.89
N GLY A 597 5.01 23.84 10.99
CA GLY A 597 6.33 24.22 11.53
C GLY A 597 7.21 25.04 10.58
N GLY A 598 6.61 25.73 9.59
CA GLY A 598 7.35 26.45 8.57
C GLY A 598 8.07 25.57 7.54
N ILE A 599 7.80 24.26 7.51
CA ILE A 599 8.41 23.31 6.57
C ILE A 599 7.73 23.42 5.20
N GLY A 600 8.50 23.80 4.18
CA GLY A 600 8.10 23.72 2.76
C GLY A 600 8.53 22.38 2.14
N TYR A 601 7.64 21.72 1.40
CA TYR A 601 7.81 20.32 0.99
C TYR A 601 8.02 20.09 -0.52
N LEU A 602 7.93 21.13 -1.37
CA LEU A 602 8.18 21.01 -2.81
C LEU A 602 9.67 21.16 -3.14
N ASN A 603 10.49 20.25 -2.62
CA ASN A 603 11.93 20.21 -2.87
C ASN A 603 12.52 18.81 -2.65
N THR A 604 13.70 18.60 -3.21
CA THR A 604 14.43 17.32 -3.19
C THR A 604 14.78 16.86 -1.77
N ASP A 605 15.25 17.78 -0.92
CA ASP A 605 15.66 17.48 0.45
C ASP A 605 14.49 16.94 1.29
N TRP A 606 13.32 17.58 1.22
CA TRP A 606 12.12 17.09 1.92
C TRP A 606 11.73 15.67 1.47
N ALA A 607 11.77 15.39 0.17
CA ALA A 607 11.44 14.06 -0.36
C ALA A 607 12.46 13.00 0.07
N TYR A 608 13.76 13.30 0.07
CA TYR A 608 14.78 12.41 0.64
C TYR A 608 14.48 12.10 2.11
N HIS A 609 14.22 13.14 2.91
CA HIS A 609 13.90 12.99 4.32
C HIS A 609 12.62 12.18 4.54
N TYR A 610 11.60 12.29 3.67
CA TYR A 610 10.42 11.43 3.71
C TYR A 610 10.76 9.94 3.60
N PHE A 611 11.57 9.55 2.60
CA PHE A 611 11.93 8.14 2.37
C PHE A 611 12.91 7.58 3.40
N ARG A 612 13.70 8.45 4.06
CA ARG A 612 14.55 8.02 5.18
C ARG A 612 13.75 7.37 6.29
N GLY A 613 12.47 7.75 6.47
CA GLY A 613 11.55 7.15 7.43
C GLY A 613 11.39 5.63 7.34
N SER A 614 11.70 5.00 6.20
CA SER A 614 11.53 3.54 6.01
C SER A 614 12.71 2.83 5.32
N MET A 615 13.73 3.56 4.87
CA MET A 615 14.86 2.98 4.13
C MET A 615 16.19 3.66 4.48
N PRO A 616 17.30 2.91 4.56
CA PRO A 616 18.66 3.47 4.58
C PRO A 616 18.90 4.47 3.45
N ALA A 617 19.73 5.49 3.69
CA ALA A 617 20.08 6.51 2.69
C ALA A 617 20.62 5.89 1.38
N GLY A 618 21.39 4.81 1.48
CA GLY A 618 21.94 4.06 0.37
C GLY A 618 20.93 3.35 -0.54
N ARG A 619 19.67 3.22 -0.12
CA ARG A 619 18.57 2.67 -0.92
C ARG A 619 17.67 3.77 -1.52
N ILE A 620 18.12 5.02 -1.49
CA ILE A 620 17.42 6.18 -2.04
C ILE A 620 18.32 6.81 -3.11
N ASN A 621 17.77 7.14 -4.28
CA ASN A 621 18.45 7.92 -5.31
C ASN A 621 17.60 9.15 -5.65
N ILE A 622 18.18 10.35 -5.60
CA ILE A 622 17.46 11.58 -5.97
C ILE A 622 17.32 11.70 -7.49
N GLY A 623 16.23 12.28 -7.98
CA GLY A 623 15.98 12.54 -9.39
C GLY A 623 16.41 13.95 -9.81
N VAL A 624 17.04 14.08 -10.97
CA VAL A 624 17.32 15.39 -11.61
C VAL A 624 16.83 15.42 -13.07
N PRO A 625 16.29 16.55 -13.56
CA PRO A 625 15.77 16.66 -14.91
C PRO A 625 16.86 17.10 -15.89
N TYR A 626 17.03 16.38 -16.99
CA TYR A 626 17.81 16.81 -18.16
C TYR A 626 16.93 17.50 -19.20
N TYR A 627 15.91 18.20 -18.71
CA TYR A 627 14.96 18.95 -19.52
C TYR A 627 14.43 20.15 -18.75
N THR A 628 13.79 21.05 -19.48
CA THR A 628 13.16 22.26 -18.93
C THR A 628 11.66 22.08 -18.70
N ARG A 629 11.10 22.88 -17.81
CA ARG A 629 9.67 23.23 -17.80
C ARG A 629 9.55 24.75 -17.84
N GLY A 630 8.49 25.28 -18.44
CA GLY A 630 8.42 26.72 -18.63
C GLY A 630 7.07 27.32 -18.98
N TRP A 631 6.99 28.63 -18.76
CA TRP A 631 5.80 29.46 -18.94
C TRP A 631 6.11 30.66 -19.82
N GLN A 632 5.08 31.18 -20.48
CA GLN A 632 5.11 32.44 -21.21
C GLN A 632 4.06 33.42 -20.66
N GLY A 633 4.24 34.72 -20.93
CA GLY A 633 3.36 35.76 -20.40
C GLY A 633 3.46 35.90 -18.88
N VAL A 634 4.63 35.59 -18.30
CA VAL A 634 4.86 35.64 -16.86
C VAL A 634 4.73 37.07 -16.32
N THR A 635 4.05 37.21 -15.19
CA THR A 635 3.86 38.47 -14.47
C THR A 635 4.31 38.37 -13.01
N GLY A 636 4.86 39.45 -12.46
CA GLY A 636 5.40 39.45 -11.09
C GLY A 636 6.68 38.62 -10.95
N GLY A 637 7.05 38.32 -9.71
CA GLY A 637 8.27 37.58 -9.39
C GLY A 637 9.56 38.39 -9.57
N GLU A 638 10.70 37.72 -9.38
CA GLU A 638 12.05 38.24 -9.64
C GLU A 638 12.63 37.53 -10.86
N ASN A 639 12.75 38.25 -11.98
CA ASN A 639 13.07 37.64 -13.30
C ASN A 639 12.16 36.43 -13.60
N GLY A 640 10.87 36.57 -13.31
CA GLY A 640 9.84 35.56 -13.48
C GLY A 640 9.70 34.56 -12.33
N LEU A 641 10.76 34.31 -11.54
CA LEU A 641 10.73 33.34 -10.44
C LEU A 641 9.71 33.76 -9.36
N TRP A 642 8.86 32.82 -8.95
CA TRP A 642 7.73 33.03 -8.03
C TRP A 642 6.67 34.00 -8.55
N GLY A 643 6.68 34.25 -9.86
CA GLY A 643 5.62 34.98 -10.57
C GLY A 643 4.40 34.10 -10.86
N LYS A 644 3.51 34.64 -11.69
CA LYS A 644 2.28 34.00 -12.14
C LYS A 644 2.16 34.02 -13.66
N ALA A 645 1.70 32.93 -14.24
CA ALA A 645 1.49 32.80 -15.68
C ALA A 645 0.24 31.95 -15.95
N ALA A 646 -0.95 32.48 -15.66
CA ALA A 646 -2.20 31.79 -15.95
C ALA A 646 -2.48 31.81 -17.45
N LEU A 647 -3.00 30.70 -18.00
CA LEU A 647 -3.48 30.65 -19.38
C LEU A 647 -4.53 31.77 -19.60
N PRO A 648 -4.41 32.60 -20.66
CA PRO A 648 -5.31 33.74 -20.85
C PRO A 648 -6.79 33.37 -20.90
N ASN A 649 -7.10 32.18 -21.42
CA ASN A 649 -8.44 31.61 -21.41
C ASN A 649 -8.45 30.28 -20.63
N GLN A 650 -8.90 30.31 -19.37
CA GLN A 650 -9.00 29.10 -18.54
C GLN A 650 -10.02 28.07 -19.06
N ALA A 651 -10.90 28.42 -20.01
CA ALA A 651 -11.76 27.44 -20.68
C ALA A 651 -11.00 26.56 -21.70
N GLU A 652 -9.75 26.91 -22.01
CA GLU A 652 -8.85 26.16 -22.90
C GLU A 652 -7.83 25.31 -22.12
N CYS A 653 -7.96 25.21 -20.79
CA CYS A 653 -7.11 24.34 -19.99
C CYS A 653 -7.15 22.90 -20.52
N GLN A 654 -6.00 22.26 -20.49
CA GLN A 654 -5.89 20.84 -20.82
C GLN A 654 -6.66 20.02 -19.76
N PRO A 655 -7.21 18.86 -20.12
CA PRO A 655 -7.88 17.98 -19.16
C PRO A 655 -7.03 17.75 -17.90
N GLY A 656 -7.64 17.78 -16.72
CA GLY A 656 -6.94 17.63 -15.44
C GLY A 656 -6.23 18.89 -14.92
N THR A 657 -6.19 19.97 -15.69
CA THR A 657 -5.60 21.25 -15.25
C THR A 657 -6.67 22.32 -15.04
N GLY A 658 -6.41 23.29 -14.16
CA GLY A 658 -7.36 24.37 -13.85
C GLY A 658 -8.61 23.90 -13.07
N GLU A 659 -8.55 22.71 -12.44
CA GLU A 659 -9.63 22.16 -11.63
C GLU A 659 -9.48 22.57 -10.14
N GLY A 660 -10.56 23.07 -9.53
CA GLY A 660 -10.63 23.36 -8.09
C GLY A 660 -10.48 24.83 -7.69
N GLU A 661 -10.59 25.10 -6.39
CA GLU A 661 -10.46 26.45 -5.84
C GLU A 661 -8.97 26.88 -5.89
N LYS A 662 -8.68 28.08 -6.39
CA LYS A 662 -7.32 28.66 -6.50
C LYS A 662 -6.36 27.94 -7.47
N ASN A 663 -6.87 27.05 -8.32
CA ASN A 663 -6.07 26.35 -9.34
C ASN A 663 -6.39 26.90 -10.73
N ASN A 664 -5.48 27.68 -11.30
CA ASN A 664 -5.51 28.03 -12.72
C ASN A 664 -4.52 27.14 -13.46
N CYS A 665 -4.84 26.72 -14.68
CA CYS A 665 -3.84 26.13 -15.56
C CYS A 665 -2.86 27.20 -16.05
N GLY A 666 -1.60 26.81 -16.25
CA GLY A 666 -0.52 27.69 -16.67
C GLY A 666 -0.54 27.99 -18.16
N ASN A 667 0.03 29.13 -18.52
CA ASN A 667 0.34 29.51 -19.89
C ASN A 667 1.72 28.94 -20.25
N GLY A 668 1.79 27.66 -20.62
CA GLY A 668 3.05 27.02 -20.99
C GLY A 668 3.71 27.69 -22.19
N ALA A 669 5.04 27.75 -22.18
CA ALA A 669 5.78 28.26 -23.34
C ALA A 669 5.66 27.30 -24.54
N ILE A 670 5.77 27.84 -25.76
CA ILE A 670 5.49 27.17 -27.05
C ILE A 670 6.56 27.51 -28.10
N GLY A 671 6.56 26.79 -29.23
CA GLY A 671 7.48 26.99 -30.35
C GLY A 671 8.93 26.70 -29.96
N ILE A 672 9.83 27.65 -30.23
CA ILE A 672 11.26 27.51 -29.88
C ILE A 672 11.51 27.36 -28.36
N ASP A 673 10.53 27.68 -27.52
CA ASP A 673 10.64 27.48 -26.07
C ASP A 673 10.12 26.11 -25.62
N ASN A 674 9.72 25.23 -26.53
CA ASN A 674 9.02 23.98 -26.22
C ASN A 674 9.24 22.91 -27.31
N MET A 675 10.50 22.72 -27.72
CA MET A 675 10.86 21.85 -28.84
C MET A 675 10.58 20.35 -28.57
N TRP A 676 10.59 19.90 -27.32
CA TRP A 676 10.18 18.56 -26.91
C TRP A 676 8.71 18.55 -26.44
N HIS A 677 7.83 19.15 -27.24
CA HIS A 677 6.41 19.15 -26.95
C HIS A 677 5.75 17.82 -27.32
N ASP A 678 4.73 17.48 -26.54
CA ASP A 678 3.68 16.59 -27.00
C ASP A 678 2.67 17.35 -27.86
N THR A 679 1.86 16.60 -28.60
CA THR A 679 0.72 17.15 -29.34
C THR A 679 -0.61 16.68 -28.76
N ASP A 680 -1.60 17.56 -28.77
CA ASP A 680 -2.97 17.19 -28.45
C ASP A 680 -3.54 16.20 -29.51
N PRO A 681 -4.71 15.59 -29.28
CA PRO A 681 -5.33 14.69 -30.27
C PRO A 681 -5.68 15.32 -31.63
N LYS A 682 -5.60 16.65 -31.77
CA LYS A 682 -5.78 17.37 -33.04
C LYS A 682 -4.43 17.65 -33.73
N GLY A 683 -3.32 17.28 -33.11
CA GLY A 683 -1.96 17.52 -33.60
C GLY A 683 -1.44 18.92 -33.28
N ASN A 684 -2.08 19.68 -32.40
CA ASN A 684 -1.57 20.98 -31.96
C ASN A 684 -0.50 20.78 -30.88
N GLU A 685 0.53 21.62 -30.90
CA GLU A 685 1.51 21.71 -29.83
C GLU A 685 0.85 21.96 -28.47
N MET A 686 1.25 21.20 -27.46
CA MET A 686 0.89 21.45 -26.06
C MET A 686 1.96 22.30 -25.39
N GLY A 687 1.60 23.51 -24.96
CA GLY A 687 2.52 24.41 -24.27
C GLY A 687 2.95 23.89 -22.91
N ALA A 688 4.26 23.67 -22.74
CA ALA A 688 4.85 23.18 -21.50
C ALA A 688 6.23 23.78 -21.19
N GLY A 689 6.83 24.50 -22.13
CA GLY A 689 8.21 24.97 -22.03
C GLY A 689 9.22 23.83 -21.91
N SER A 690 8.97 22.71 -22.59
CA SER A 690 9.74 21.46 -22.49
C SER A 690 10.80 21.38 -23.57
N ASN A 691 12.06 21.41 -23.14
CA ASN A 691 13.23 21.35 -24.01
C ASN A 691 14.30 20.46 -23.39
N PRO A 692 15.15 19.82 -24.19
CA PRO A 692 16.39 19.25 -23.69
C PRO A 692 17.34 20.34 -23.20
N MET A 693 18.25 19.99 -22.29
CA MET A 693 19.20 20.97 -21.77
C MET A 693 20.19 21.50 -22.83
N TRP A 694 20.54 20.72 -23.86
CA TRP A 694 21.33 21.24 -24.97
C TRP A 694 20.62 22.36 -25.74
N HIS A 695 19.30 22.28 -25.91
CA HIS A 695 18.56 23.36 -26.55
C HIS A 695 18.47 24.59 -25.66
N ALA A 696 18.21 24.41 -24.35
CA ALA A 696 18.21 25.52 -23.41
C ALA A 696 19.57 26.22 -23.35
N LYS A 697 20.69 25.48 -23.43
CA LYS A 697 22.04 26.05 -23.57
C LYS A 697 22.20 26.84 -24.87
N ASN A 698 21.66 26.36 -25.99
CA ASN A 698 21.64 27.16 -27.22
C ASN A 698 20.82 28.45 -27.07
N LEU A 699 19.65 28.41 -26.40
CA LEU A 699 18.85 29.61 -26.12
C LEU A 699 19.63 30.63 -25.28
N GLU A 700 20.30 30.17 -24.21
CA GLU A 700 21.18 30.98 -23.36
C GLU A 700 22.24 31.73 -24.19
N HIS A 701 22.78 31.07 -25.22
CA HIS A 701 23.85 31.59 -26.08
C HIS A 701 23.35 32.26 -27.38
N GLY A 702 22.03 32.37 -27.59
CA GLY A 702 21.47 32.98 -28.80
C GLY A 702 21.70 32.15 -30.08
N ILE A 703 21.77 30.83 -29.95
CA ILE A 703 21.99 29.87 -31.04
C ILE A 703 20.64 29.22 -31.41
N PHE A 704 20.32 29.20 -32.72
CA PHE A 704 19.08 28.57 -33.21
C PHE A 704 19.20 27.04 -33.32
N GLY A 705 20.40 26.55 -33.65
CA GLY A 705 20.71 25.12 -33.78
C GLY A 705 20.47 24.54 -35.16
N THR A 706 21.38 23.68 -35.63
CA THR A 706 21.27 22.99 -36.92
C THR A 706 20.21 21.88 -36.94
N TYR A 707 19.82 21.41 -35.75
CA TYR A 707 18.79 20.38 -35.53
C TYR A 707 17.35 20.90 -35.74
N ALA A 708 17.14 22.22 -35.85
CA ALA A 708 15.81 22.84 -35.82
C ALA A 708 14.81 22.21 -36.82
N SER A 709 15.27 21.87 -38.03
CA SER A 709 14.42 21.24 -39.06
C SER A 709 13.98 19.82 -38.69
N ALA A 710 14.79 19.04 -37.96
CA ALA A 710 14.44 17.70 -37.49
C ALA A 710 13.31 17.75 -36.45
N TYR A 711 13.21 18.86 -35.71
CA TYR A 711 12.15 19.15 -34.76
C TYR A 711 11.03 20.04 -35.34
N LYS A 712 11.01 20.23 -36.66
CA LYS A 712 9.97 20.97 -37.39
C LYS A 712 9.80 22.44 -36.98
N LEU A 713 10.83 23.07 -36.42
CA LEU A 713 10.83 24.50 -36.13
C LEU A 713 10.92 25.29 -37.46
N ASP A 714 9.95 26.17 -37.71
CA ASP A 714 9.82 26.98 -38.93
C ASP A 714 9.76 28.48 -38.60
N PRO A 715 10.92 29.12 -38.31
CA PRO A 715 10.98 30.53 -37.93
C PRO A 715 10.61 31.48 -39.09
N VAL A 716 10.43 30.97 -40.32
CA VAL A 716 10.01 31.77 -41.47
C VAL A 716 8.50 31.97 -41.46
N ASN A 717 7.75 30.92 -41.15
CA ASN A 717 6.29 30.94 -41.23
C ASN A 717 5.60 30.93 -39.85
N ASP A 718 6.28 30.50 -38.80
CA ASP A 718 5.79 30.51 -37.43
C ASP A 718 6.55 31.54 -36.57
N PRO A 719 5.91 32.63 -36.13
CA PRO A 719 6.51 33.60 -35.22
C PRO A 719 6.92 33.03 -33.85
N GLN A 720 6.36 31.90 -33.41
CA GLN A 720 6.68 31.25 -32.14
C GLN A 720 8.04 30.54 -32.19
N ASP A 721 8.46 30.14 -33.39
CA ASP A 721 9.75 29.49 -33.64
C ASP A 721 10.90 30.49 -33.81
N VAL A 722 10.61 31.79 -33.86
CA VAL A 722 11.65 32.82 -33.99
C VAL A 722 12.41 32.98 -32.69
N LEU A 723 13.73 32.77 -32.74
CA LEU A 723 14.64 33.15 -31.65
C LEU A 723 14.64 34.67 -31.49
N LYS A 724 14.03 35.14 -30.40
CA LYS A 724 13.79 36.56 -30.14
C LYS A 724 14.11 36.93 -28.70
N GLY A 725 14.70 38.10 -28.49
CA GLY A 725 15.12 38.57 -27.18
C GLY A 725 16.41 37.90 -26.71
N THR A 726 16.66 37.92 -25.41
CA THR A 726 17.83 37.30 -24.79
C THR A 726 17.36 36.43 -23.63
N TYR A 727 17.85 35.19 -23.59
CA TYR A 727 17.58 34.25 -22.51
C TYR A 727 18.66 34.40 -21.45
N GLN A 728 18.39 35.24 -20.46
CA GLN A 728 19.35 35.50 -19.40
C GLN A 728 19.33 34.33 -18.40
N ARG A 729 20.47 33.67 -18.24
CA ARG A 729 20.66 32.70 -17.15
C ARG A 729 20.67 33.39 -15.79
N ASN A 730 19.91 32.81 -14.87
CA ASN A 730 19.83 33.17 -13.46
C ASN A 730 20.06 31.90 -12.61
N TYR A 731 20.37 32.07 -11.33
CA TYR A 731 20.64 30.97 -10.40
C TYR A 731 20.19 31.33 -8.99
N ASP A 732 19.34 30.50 -8.38
CA ASP A 732 18.96 30.64 -6.98
C ASP A 732 19.91 29.78 -6.15
N SER A 733 20.76 30.41 -5.35
CA SER A 733 21.76 29.72 -4.53
C SER A 733 21.17 28.99 -3.33
N VAL A 734 19.95 29.34 -2.90
CA VAL A 734 19.25 28.63 -1.81
C VAL A 734 18.57 27.40 -2.38
N ALA A 735 17.79 27.55 -3.46
CA ALA A 735 17.13 26.41 -4.10
C ALA A 735 18.10 25.49 -4.85
N VAL A 736 19.31 25.97 -5.19
CA VAL A 736 20.28 25.27 -6.05
C VAL A 736 19.66 24.93 -7.40
N ALA A 737 19.09 25.94 -8.05
CA ALA A 737 18.34 25.79 -9.28
C ALA A 737 18.59 26.94 -10.27
N PRO A 738 19.04 26.66 -11.51
CA PRO A 738 19.15 27.65 -12.57
C PRO A 738 17.83 27.86 -13.32
N TRP A 739 17.68 29.00 -13.98
CA TRP A 739 16.62 29.22 -14.97
C TRP A 739 17.04 30.23 -16.04
N LEU A 740 16.34 30.23 -17.17
CA LEU A 740 16.43 31.27 -18.18
C LEU A 740 15.23 32.21 -18.07
N TRP A 741 15.51 33.52 -18.11
CA TRP A 741 14.49 34.57 -18.18
C TRP A 741 14.65 35.35 -19.48
N ASN A 742 13.59 35.37 -20.30
CA ASN A 742 13.51 36.22 -21.47
C ASN A 742 12.48 37.34 -21.21
N ALA A 743 12.99 38.52 -20.87
CA ALA A 743 12.17 39.66 -20.49
C ALA A 743 11.29 40.19 -21.64
N GLU A 744 11.74 40.06 -22.89
CA GLU A 744 10.99 40.53 -24.06
C GLU A 744 9.79 39.64 -24.36
N LYS A 745 9.96 38.32 -24.22
CA LYS A 745 8.88 37.33 -24.39
C LYS A 745 8.06 37.12 -23.11
N GLN A 746 8.56 37.59 -21.96
CA GLN A 746 8.07 37.21 -20.63
C GLN A 746 8.05 35.69 -20.44
N VAL A 747 9.13 35.03 -20.87
CA VAL A 747 9.27 33.57 -20.82
C VAL A 747 10.24 33.19 -19.71
N PHE A 748 9.82 32.23 -18.89
CA PHE A 748 10.62 31.58 -17.86
C PHE A 748 10.80 30.12 -18.23
N LEU A 749 12.04 29.64 -18.29
CA LEU A 749 12.37 28.22 -18.45
C LEU A 749 13.20 27.78 -17.23
N SER A 750 12.66 26.92 -16.38
CA SER A 750 13.46 26.24 -15.36
C SER A 750 14.44 25.31 -16.05
N THR A 751 15.70 25.34 -15.65
CA THR A 751 16.78 24.54 -16.24
C THR A 751 17.48 23.71 -15.18
N GLU A 752 18.34 22.80 -15.62
CA GLU A 752 19.33 22.11 -14.80
C GLU A 752 20.68 22.19 -15.52
N ASP A 753 21.79 22.48 -14.83
CA ASP A 753 23.09 22.53 -15.50
C ASP A 753 24.23 22.05 -14.61
N GLU A 754 25.46 22.11 -15.15
CA GLU A 754 26.64 21.58 -14.48
C GLU A 754 26.85 22.18 -13.08
N ALA A 755 26.44 23.44 -12.86
CA ALA A 755 26.61 24.10 -11.57
C ALA A 755 25.67 23.52 -10.50
N SER A 756 24.39 23.35 -10.81
CA SER A 756 23.44 22.74 -9.87
C SER A 756 23.70 21.26 -9.68
N ILE A 757 24.06 20.53 -10.75
CA ILE A 757 24.38 19.11 -10.69
C ILE A 757 25.58 18.83 -9.77
N LYS A 758 26.65 19.65 -9.83
CA LYS A 758 27.79 19.51 -8.94
C LYS A 758 27.41 19.67 -7.47
N VAL A 759 26.56 20.65 -7.14
CA VAL A 759 26.11 20.88 -5.75
C VAL A 759 25.16 19.78 -5.28
N LYS A 760 24.25 19.30 -6.14
CA LYS A 760 23.37 18.16 -5.82
C LYS A 760 24.16 16.86 -5.64
N SER A 761 25.25 16.67 -6.39
CA SER A 761 26.16 15.55 -6.21
C SER A 761 26.88 15.63 -4.86
N ASP A 762 27.35 16.82 -4.46
CA ASP A 762 27.93 17.04 -3.13
C ASP A 762 26.91 16.72 -2.02
N TYR A 763 25.66 17.18 -2.17
CA TYR A 763 24.57 16.82 -1.24
C TYR A 763 24.36 15.30 -1.11
N VAL A 764 24.39 14.56 -2.22
CA VAL A 764 24.26 13.09 -2.22
C VAL A 764 25.41 12.43 -1.47
N ILE A 765 26.64 12.92 -1.67
CA ILE A 765 27.82 12.42 -0.95
C ILE A 765 27.68 12.69 0.55
N ASP A 766 27.39 13.94 0.92
CA ASP A 766 27.33 14.41 2.31
C ASP A 766 26.23 13.71 3.12
N LYS A 767 25.10 13.41 2.49
CA LYS A 767 23.97 12.71 3.14
C LYS A 767 24.09 11.18 3.08
N GLY A 768 25.13 10.64 2.44
CA GLY A 768 25.32 9.20 2.25
C GLY A 768 24.21 8.55 1.41
N ILE A 769 23.58 9.32 0.51
CA ILE A 769 22.51 8.88 -0.39
C ILE A 769 23.08 7.88 -1.41
N GLY A 770 22.26 6.93 -1.87
CA GLY A 770 22.66 5.88 -2.80
C GLY A 770 23.16 6.38 -4.15
N GLY A 771 22.56 7.43 -4.69
CA GLY A 771 23.01 8.02 -5.97
C GLY A 771 22.05 9.04 -6.56
N ILE A 772 22.19 9.26 -7.87
CA ILE A 772 21.35 10.15 -8.68
C ILE A 772 20.73 9.35 -9.83
N MET A 773 19.45 9.55 -10.03
CA MET A 773 18.70 9.18 -11.22
C MET A 773 18.41 10.43 -12.05
N PHE A 774 18.35 10.31 -13.37
CA PHE A 774 17.94 11.41 -14.22
C PHE A 774 17.04 11.00 -15.40
N TRP A 775 16.10 11.90 -15.70
CA TRP A 775 15.22 11.83 -16.86
C TRP A 775 15.57 12.96 -17.82
N GLU A 776 15.94 12.73 -19.07
CA GLU A 776 16.32 11.47 -19.72
C GLU A 776 17.70 11.63 -20.39
N LEU A 777 18.37 10.50 -20.70
CA LEU A 777 19.73 10.48 -21.26
C LEU A 777 19.92 11.40 -22.48
N ALA A 778 18.94 11.46 -23.39
CA ALA A 778 18.99 12.28 -24.59
C ALA A 778 18.94 13.80 -24.31
N GLY A 779 18.66 14.20 -23.07
CA GLY A 779 18.54 15.60 -22.66
C GLY A 779 19.86 16.24 -22.27
N ASP A 780 20.87 15.44 -21.92
CA ASP A 780 22.21 15.92 -21.56
C ASP A 780 22.95 16.47 -22.79
N TYR A 781 23.94 17.32 -22.55
CA TYR A 781 24.55 18.15 -23.59
C TYR A 781 26.05 17.97 -23.72
N ALA A 782 26.57 18.37 -24.88
CA ALA A 782 27.97 18.69 -25.12
C ALA A 782 28.06 19.84 -26.14
N CYS A 783 29.12 20.63 -26.08
CA CYS A 783 29.39 21.66 -27.08
C CYS A 783 30.17 21.06 -28.26
N TYR A 784 29.63 21.17 -29.47
CA TYR A 784 30.27 20.68 -30.70
C TYR A 784 30.75 21.82 -31.57
N GLN A 785 31.86 21.63 -32.27
CA GLN A 785 32.36 22.60 -33.26
C GLN A 785 31.53 22.55 -34.54
N LEU A 786 31.32 23.71 -35.17
CA LEU A 786 30.74 23.83 -36.49
C LEU A 786 31.82 23.80 -37.58
N ASP A 787 31.52 23.18 -38.72
CA ASP A 787 32.35 23.23 -39.91
C ASP A 787 32.25 24.60 -40.63
N ALA A 788 33.02 24.78 -41.70
CA ALA A 788 33.01 26.02 -42.47
C ALA A 788 31.67 26.34 -43.16
N ASN A 789 30.76 25.37 -43.25
CA ASN A 789 29.41 25.53 -43.80
C ASN A 789 28.36 25.73 -42.71
N GLY A 790 28.75 25.73 -41.43
CA GLY A 790 27.85 25.85 -40.29
C GLY A 790 27.17 24.54 -39.88
N ASN A 791 27.67 23.38 -40.31
CA ASN A 791 27.13 22.08 -39.88
C ASN A 791 27.85 21.59 -38.62
N ARG A 792 27.13 20.92 -37.71
CA ARG A 792 27.72 20.25 -36.55
C ARG A 792 28.71 19.16 -36.99
N THR A 793 29.89 19.16 -36.37
CA THR A 793 30.89 18.09 -36.50
C THR A 793 30.84 17.16 -35.28
N ASP A 794 31.52 16.01 -35.35
CA ASP A 794 31.67 15.10 -34.20
C ASP A 794 32.76 15.57 -33.20
N VAL A 795 33.31 16.78 -33.36
CA VAL A 795 34.36 17.31 -32.49
C VAL A 795 33.74 18.07 -31.32
N VAL A 796 33.82 17.47 -30.13
CA VAL A 796 33.41 18.09 -28.86
C VAL A 796 34.47 19.09 -28.38
N ASP A 797 34.04 20.30 -28.01
CA ASP A 797 34.82 21.28 -27.25
C ASP A 797 34.39 21.25 -25.78
N PRO A 798 35.12 20.54 -24.90
CA PRO A 798 34.76 20.42 -23.48
C PRO A 798 34.92 21.74 -22.70
N THR A 799 35.52 22.77 -23.31
CA THR A 799 35.61 24.11 -22.69
C THR A 799 34.40 24.99 -23.01
N GLU A 800 33.50 24.50 -23.87
CA GLU A 800 32.31 25.20 -24.40
C GLU A 800 32.63 26.52 -25.14
N ASN A 801 33.91 26.82 -25.38
CA ASN A 801 34.34 28.07 -25.98
C ASN A 801 33.89 28.21 -27.43
N ALA A 802 33.82 27.12 -28.19
CA ALA A 802 33.26 27.12 -29.55
C ALA A 802 31.82 27.65 -29.54
N CYS A 803 30.96 27.14 -28.65
CA CYS A 803 29.58 27.56 -28.50
C CYS A 803 29.48 29.01 -27.99
N ALA A 804 30.30 29.38 -27.01
CA ALA A 804 30.33 30.75 -26.48
C ALA A 804 30.78 31.81 -27.50
N THR A 805 31.59 31.42 -28.51
CA THR A 805 32.12 32.33 -29.53
C THR A 805 31.39 32.26 -30.87
N GLY A 806 30.29 31.51 -30.95
CA GLY A 806 29.48 31.35 -32.17
C GLY A 806 30.12 30.43 -33.24
N ASN A 807 31.14 29.65 -32.88
CA ASN A 807 31.79 28.66 -33.74
C ASN A 807 31.33 27.22 -33.42
N GLY A 808 30.32 27.07 -32.57
CA GLY A 808 29.83 25.80 -32.06
C GLY A 808 28.35 25.86 -31.75
N GLU A 809 27.75 24.70 -31.49
CA GLU A 809 26.41 24.56 -30.94
C GLU A 809 26.36 23.46 -29.89
N PHE A 810 25.42 23.55 -28.96
CA PHE A 810 25.13 22.47 -28.03
C PHE A 810 24.22 21.43 -28.68
N HIS A 811 24.49 20.16 -28.42
CA HIS A 811 23.63 19.04 -28.81
C HIS A 811 23.74 17.91 -27.77
N MET A 812 23.02 16.81 -27.98
CA MET A 812 23.12 15.58 -27.18
C MET A 812 24.57 15.23 -26.83
N GLY A 813 24.84 15.00 -25.55
CA GLY A 813 26.15 14.69 -25.00
C GLY A 813 26.06 14.13 -23.59
N ASN A 814 27.10 14.28 -22.78
CA ASN A 814 27.16 13.71 -21.43
C ASN A 814 27.77 14.65 -20.37
N THR A 815 27.77 15.97 -20.57
CA THR A 815 28.43 16.93 -19.66
C THR A 815 27.92 16.81 -18.22
N MET A 816 26.60 16.75 -18.00
CA MET A 816 26.06 16.65 -16.65
C MET A 816 26.27 15.25 -16.05
N THR A 817 26.10 14.20 -16.85
CA THR A 817 26.35 12.82 -16.43
C THR A 817 27.80 12.65 -15.98
N LYS A 818 28.74 13.17 -16.78
CA LYS A 818 30.16 13.19 -16.45
C LYS A 818 30.45 13.99 -15.19
N ALA A 819 29.79 15.12 -14.97
CA ALA A 819 29.97 15.91 -13.74
C ALA A 819 29.53 15.13 -12.49
N ILE A 820 28.48 14.30 -12.59
CA ILE A 820 28.07 13.38 -11.52
C ILE A 820 29.12 12.30 -11.32
N TYR A 821 29.54 11.63 -12.40
CA TYR A 821 30.58 10.58 -12.35
C TYR A 821 31.88 11.09 -11.71
N ASP A 822 32.40 12.23 -12.16
CA ASP A 822 33.66 12.79 -11.65
C ASP A 822 33.58 13.12 -10.15
N LYS A 823 32.39 13.50 -9.64
CA LYS A 823 32.15 13.70 -8.20
C LYS A 823 32.06 12.37 -7.45
N PHE A 824 31.32 11.41 -7.99
CA PHE A 824 31.08 10.14 -7.33
C PHE A 824 32.29 9.21 -7.32
N ALA A 825 33.15 9.25 -8.34
CA ALA A 825 34.38 8.45 -8.37
C ALA A 825 35.32 8.71 -7.17
N ALA A 826 35.16 9.86 -6.49
CA ALA A 826 35.91 10.21 -5.28
C ALA A 826 35.09 10.06 -3.96
N ALA A 827 33.85 9.59 -4.02
CA ALA A 827 32.97 9.51 -2.86
C ALA A 827 33.32 8.33 -1.93
N THR A 828 33.12 8.51 -0.63
CA THR A 828 33.09 7.39 0.34
C THR A 828 31.91 6.47 0.05
N PRO A 829 31.86 5.20 0.50
CA PRO A 829 30.66 4.35 0.36
C PRO A 829 29.40 4.97 0.97
N TYR A 830 28.22 4.60 0.46
CA TYR A 830 26.95 5.20 0.90
C TYR A 830 26.48 4.64 2.25
N GLY A 831 25.51 5.30 2.87
CA GLY A 831 24.94 4.90 4.15
C GLY A 831 24.08 3.64 4.04
N ALA A 832 24.55 2.51 4.59
CA ALA A 832 23.85 1.23 4.53
C ALA A 832 22.86 1.00 5.69
N LYS A 833 22.73 1.97 6.61
CA LYS A 833 21.93 1.84 7.83
C LYS A 833 20.71 2.76 7.87
N LEU A 834 19.60 2.23 8.36
CA LEU A 834 18.35 2.95 8.60
C LEU A 834 18.44 3.80 9.87
N SER A 835 18.86 3.19 10.98
CA SER A 835 19.08 3.89 12.25
C SER A 835 20.38 4.70 12.21
N GLU A 836 20.30 5.95 12.68
CA GLU A 836 21.47 6.81 12.93
C GLU A 836 22.05 6.60 14.34
N THR A 837 21.39 5.79 15.16
CA THR A 837 21.80 5.48 16.54
C THR A 837 22.02 3.98 16.73
N ALA A 838 22.81 3.62 17.74
CA ALA A 838 23.02 2.22 18.07
C ALA A 838 21.71 1.58 18.53
N MET A 839 21.25 0.57 17.80
CA MET A 839 20.07 -0.21 18.18
C MET A 839 20.44 -1.24 19.27
N PRO A 840 19.48 -1.65 20.12
CA PRO A 840 19.68 -2.73 21.08
C PRO A 840 20.20 -4.02 20.43
N THR A 841 20.92 -4.82 21.22
CA THR A 841 21.55 -6.06 20.74
C THR A 841 20.63 -7.29 20.86
N GLU A 842 19.51 -7.16 21.55
CA GLU A 842 18.45 -8.16 21.66
C GLU A 842 17.12 -7.55 21.20
N ALA A 843 16.24 -8.40 20.68
CA ALA A 843 14.92 -8.02 20.23
C ALA A 843 13.81 -8.70 21.04
N VAL A 844 12.62 -8.11 21.05
CA VAL A 844 11.40 -8.74 21.55
C VAL A 844 10.40 -8.93 20.41
N ASP A 845 9.58 -9.97 20.52
CA ASP A 845 8.55 -10.29 19.54
C ASP A 845 7.31 -9.41 19.75
N ILE A 846 7.43 -8.15 19.36
CA ILE A 846 6.31 -7.21 19.26
C ILE A 846 6.19 -6.81 17.80
N THR A 847 4.99 -6.96 17.23
CA THR A 847 4.71 -6.52 15.86
C THR A 847 3.99 -5.20 15.85
N VAL A 848 4.32 -4.35 14.86
CA VAL A 848 3.67 -3.06 14.65
C VAL A 848 2.96 -3.04 13.31
N SER A 849 1.73 -2.51 13.30
CA SER A 849 1.02 -2.18 12.07
C SER A 849 0.51 -0.74 12.12
N VAL A 850 0.61 -0.01 11.02
CA VAL A 850 0.03 1.33 10.88
C VAL A 850 -1.13 1.24 9.90
N GLY A 851 -2.30 1.75 10.26
CA GLY A 851 -3.48 1.66 9.42
C GLY A 851 -4.56 2.66 9.81
N GLY A 852 -5.76 2.48 9.25
CA GLY A 852 -6.89 3.39 9.51
C GLY A 852 -6.71 4.77 8.88
N PHE A 853 -5.90 4.88 7.83
CA PHE A 853 -5.81 6.08 7.00
C PHE A 853 -7.16 6.38 6.35
N LYS A 854 -7.49 7.67 6.30
CA LYS A 854 -8.58 8.13 5.44
C LYS A 854 -8.04 8.27 4.02
N VAL A 855 -8.95 8.32 3.05
CA VAL A 855 -8.60 8.77 1.69
C VAL A 855 -7.90 10.13 1.74
N GLY A 856 -6.93 10.34 0.85
CA GLY A 856 -5.93 11.39 1.00
C GLY A 856 -6.49 12.82 1.15
N ASP A 857 -7.58 13.17 0.46
CA ASP A 857 -8.21 14.50 0.58
C ASP A 857 -8.83 14.77 1.96
N GLN A 858 -9.05 13.71 2.76
CA GLN A 858 -9.57 13.77 4.13
C GLN A 858 -8.46 13.63 5.18
N ASN A 859 -7.20 13.52 4.76
CA ASN A 859 -6.04 13.24 5.60
C ASN A 859 -5.35 14.55 6.07
N TYR A 860 -6.16 15.51 6.54
CA TYR A 860 -5.73 16.81 7.06
C TYR A 860 -6.35 17.07 8.45
N PRO A 861 -5.62 16.88 9.57
CA PRO A 861 -4.27 16.31 9.66
C PRO A 861 -4.23 14.81 9.35
N ILE A 862 -3.02 14.25 9.23
CA ILE A 862 -2.84 12.81 9.05
C ILE A 862 -3.03 12.15 10.40
N ASN A 863 -3.95 11.19 10.50
CA ASN A 863 -4.36 10.64 11.79
C ASN A 863 -4.61 9.11 11.83
N PRO A 864 -3.61 8.27 11.48
CA PRO A 864 -3.74 6.82 11.49
C PRO A 864 -3.72 6.25 12.91
N LYS A 865 -3.92 4.93 12.99
CA LYS A 865 -3.70 4.12 14.18
C LYS A 865 -2.39 3.36 14.05
N ILE A 866 -1.57 3.39 15.10
CA ILE A 866 -0.41 2.50 15.25
C ILE A 866 -0.78 1.42 16.26
N THR A 867 -0.81 0.17 15.83
CA THR A 867 -1.17 -0.99 16.66
C THR A 867 0.07 -1.78 17.01
N PHE A 868 0.31 -1.95 18.31
CA PHE A 868 1.39 -2.73 18.88
C PHE A 868 0.83 -4.03 19.42
N THR A 869 1.27 -5.18 18.91
CA THR A 869 0.82 -6.51 19.37
C THR A 869 1.94 -7.20 20.13
N ASN A 870 1.70 -7.57 21.39
CA ASN A 870 2.66 -8.33 22.18
C ASN A 870 2.59 -9.82 21.80
N ASN A 871 3.54 -10.32 21.00
CA ASN A 871 3.64 -11.75 20.67
C ASN A 871 4.61 -12.50 21.59
N THR A 872 5.13 -11.84 22.63
CA THR A 872 5.97 -12.52 23.63
C THR A 872 5.12 -13.38 24.56
N SER A 873 5.76 -14.31 25.27
CA SER A 873 5.09 -15.10 26.31
C SER A 873 4.93 -14.37 27.65
N VAL A 874 5.33 -13.10 27.72
CA VAL A 874 5.38 -12.32 28.97
C VAL A 874 4.46 -11.11 28.88
N GLU A 875 3.76 -10.82 29.96
CA GLU A 875 2.95 -9.60 30.08
C GLU A 875 3.85 -8.37 30.23
N LEU A 876 3.63 -7.36 29.40
CA LEU A 876 4.36 -6.10 29.50
C LEU A 876 3.69 -5.22 30.58
N PRO A 877 4.41 -4.80 31.62
CA PRO A 877 3.82 -4.06 32.73
C PRO A 877 3.43 -2.63 32.32
N GLY A 878 2.49 -2.03 33.06
CA GLY A 878 2.19 -0.60 32.94
C GLY A 878 3.43 0.26 33.16
N GLY A 879 3.56 1.33 32.38
CA GLY A 879 4.77 2.15 32.32
C GLY A 879 5.84 1.65 31.34
N THR A 880 5.67 0.48 30.70
CA THR A 880 6.50 0.07 29.55
C THR A 880 6.51 1.19 28.50
N GLU A 881 7.70 1.64 28.11
CA GLU A 881 7.87 2.75 27.16
C GLU A 881 8.20 2.22 25.77
N PHE A 882 7.38 2.59 24.80
CA PHE A 882 7.57 2.32 23.39
C PHE A 882 8.20 3.53 22.74
N GLN A 883 9.24 3.32 21.92
CA GLN A 883 9.93 4.38 21.20
C GLN A 883 10.05 4.03 19.71
N PHE A 884 10.05 5.05 18.86
CA PHE A 884 10.20 4.91 17.41
C PHE A 884 10.62 6.23 16.77
N ASP A 885 11.16 6.15 15.55
CA ASP A 885 11.56 7.29 14.75
C ASP A 885 10.48 7.65 13.73
N ILE A 886 10.19 8.94 13.58
CA ILE A 886 9.50 9.48 12.41
C ILE A 886 10.47 10.38 11.63
N PRO A 887 10.41 10.41 10.29
CA PRO A 887 11.25 11.30 9.50
C PRO A 887 10.94 12.78 9.74
N THR A 888 11.96 13.62 9.60
CA THR A 888 11.85 15.09 9.69
C THR A 888 11.10 15.73 8.52
N SER A 889 10.59 14.93 7.57
CA SER A 889 9.59 15.38 6.60
C SER A 889 8.30 15.85 7.29
N ALA A 890 8.02 15.36 8.50
CA ALA A 890 6.99 15.87 9.38
C ALA A 890 7.58 16.68 10.54
N PRO A 891 6.94 17.78 10.97
CA PRO A 891 7.36 18.52 12.17
C PRO A 891 7.28 17.64 13.43
N ASP A 892 8.09 17.99 14.44
CA ASP A 892 8.20 17.30 15.74
C ASP A 892 7.01 17.55 16.70
N ASN A 893 5.84 17.87 16.17
CA ASN A 893 4.64 18.21 16.94
C ASN A 893 3.56 17.12 16.89
N ALA A 894 3.97 15.89 16.59
CA ALA A 894 3.09 14.72 16.57
C ALA A 894 2.52 14.42 17.97
N LYS A 895 1.32 13.86 18.01
CA LYS A 895 0.56 13.66 19.26
C LYS A 895 -0.40 12.48 19.18
N SER A 896 -1.01 12.09 20.30
CA SER A 896 -2.12 11.14 20.33
C SER A 896 -3.48 11.82 20.56
N GLN A 897 -4.57 11.21 20.07
CA GLN A 897 -5.95 11.59 20.37
C GLN A 897 -6.61 10.81 21.51
N ASN A 898 -6.12 9.62 21.87
CA ASN A 898 -6.75 8.73 22.87
C ASN A 898 -6.19 8.88 24.30
N GLY A 899 -5.48 9.95 24.60
CA GLY A 899 -5.03 10.30 25.96
C GLY A 899 -3.61 9.84 26.32
N GLY A 900 -2.95 9.02 25.48
CA GLY A 900 -1.51 8.73 25.62
C GLY A 900 -0.65 9.95 25.29
N LYS A 901 0.30 10.32 26.15
CA LYS A 901 1.23 11.42 25.85
C LYS A 901 2.37 10.89 24.98
N VAL A 902 2.35 11.23 23.70
CA VAL A 902 3.52 11.10 22.82
C VAL A 902 4.50 12.22 23.17
N ASN A 903 5.73 11.86 23.51
CA ASN A 903 6.81 12.79 23.78
C ASN A 903 7.85 12.71 22.66
N VAL A 904 8.33 13.85 22.19
CA VAL A 904 9.57 13.90 21.40
C VAL A 904 10.73 13.84 22.38
N ILE A 905 11.50 12.76 22.33
CA ILE A 905 12.67 12.54 23.19
C ILE A 905 13.98 12.94 22.51
N SER A 906 13.99 13.01 21.18
CA SER A 906 15.04 13.64 20.39
C SER A 906 14.43 14.26 19.13
N SER A 907 14.84 15.48 18.79
CA SER A 907 14.34 16.16 17.58
C SER A 907 15.47 16.36 16.59
N GLY A 908 15.34 15.76 15.39
CA GLY A 908 16.31 15.92 14.30
C GLY A 908 16.19 17.24 13.55
N HIS A 909 15.15 18.04 13.80
CA HIS A 909 15.00 19.36 13.18
C HIS A 909 14.36 20.33 14.15
N THR A 910 15.08 21.40 14.48
CA THR A 910 14.68 22.37 15.51
C THR A 910 14.59 23.80 15.00
N LYS A 911 15.12 24.07 13.79
CA LYS A 911 14.88 25.35 13.09
C LYS A 911 13.39 25.58 12.89
N ALA A 912 13.00 26.84 12.82
CA ALA A 912 11.61 27.26 12.60
C ALA A 912 11.13 27.09 11.14
N ASN A 913 11.99 26.61 10.26
CA ASN A 913 11.76 26.33 8.85
C ASN A 913 12.89 25.42 8.33
N ASN A 914 12.71 24.89 7.12
CA ASN A 914 13.72 24.10 6.41
C ASN A 914 14.38 24.86 5.25
N ILE A 915 14.49 26.19 5.35
CA ILE A 915 15.18 26.99 4.32
C ILE A 915 16.65 26.57 4.28
N GLY A 916 17.11 26.12 3.11
CA GLY A 916 18.45 25.54 2.94
C GLY A 916 18.63 24.13 3.50
N GLY A 917 17.54 23.44 3.86
CA GLY A 917 17.52 22.02 4.19
C GLY A 917 17.15 21.68 5.64
N LEU A 918 16.65 20.45 5.81
CA LEU A 918 16.41 19.81 7.11
C LEU A 918 17.73 19.42 7.78
N GLU A 919 17.77 19.49 9.12
CA GLU A 919 19.03 19.38 9.91
C GLU A 919 19.50 17.93 10.07
N GLY A 920 18.61 17.06 10.55
CA GLY A 920 18.79 15.61 10.72
C GLY A 920 17.62 14.84 10.11
N THR A 921 17.70 13.51 10.09
CA THR A 921 16.72 12.70 9.34
C THR A 921 15.50 12.26 10.14
N MET A 922 15.63 12.13 11.47
CA MET A 922 14.58 11.57 12.32
C MET A 922 14.26 12.41 13.56
N HIS A 923 13.00 12.40 13.97
CA HIS A 923 12.58 12.69 15.34
C HIS A 923 12.35 11.36 16.08
N ARG A 924 12.93 11.22 17.28
CA ARG A 924 12.68 10.08 18.17
C ARG A 924 11.51 10.39 19.09
N LEU A 925 10.47 9.57 19.02
CA LEU A 925 9.24 9.71 19.80
C LEU A 925 9.14 8.56 20.81
N ALA A 926 8.44 8.82 21.92
CA ALA A 926 8.15 7.85 22.95
C ALA A 926 6.73 8.00 23.50
N PHE A 927 6.09 6.88 23.85
CA PHE A 927 4.90 6.86 24.70
C PHE A 927 5.00 5.69 25.68
N SER A 928 4.35 5.80 26.84
CA SER A 928 4.30 4.72 27.82
C SER A 928 2.90 4.16 27.96
N LEU A 929 2.78 2.87 28.23
CA LEU A 929 1.52 2.29 28.72
C LEU A 929 1.09 3.04 29.98
N PRO A 930 -0.22 3.31 30.16
CA PRO A 930 -0.72 3.82 31.42
C PRO A 930 -0.24 2.96 32.58
N THR A 931 0.12 3.56 33.73
CA THR A 931 0.72 2.82 34.85
C THR A 931 -0.20 1.74 35.45
N TRP A 932 -1.50 1.82 35.17
CA TRP A 932 -2.52 0.87 35.60
C TRP A 932 -2.89 -0.17 34.53
N ASP A 933 -2.28 -0.12 33.35
CA ASP A 933 -2.65 -0.94 32.19
C ASP A 933 -1.44 -1.76 31.73
N SER A 934 -1.61 -3.06 31.60
CA SER A 934 -0.58 -3.99 31.13
C SER A 934 -0.95 -4.56 29.76
N LEU A 935 0.04 -4.98 28.98
CA LEU A 935 -0.17 -5.58 27.68
C LEU A 935 0.12 -7.08 27.75
N ALA A 936 -0.93 -7.88 27.92
CA ALA A 936 -0.86 -9.33 28.01
C ALA A 936 -0.34 -9.98 26.69
N PRO A 937 0.21 -11.21 26.76
CA PRO A 937 0.53 -12.00 25.57
C PRO A 937 -0.66 -12.11 24.61
N GLY A 938 -0.44 -11.83 23.33
CA GLY A 938 -1.44 -11.80 22.26
C GLY A 938 -2.33 -10.54 22.25
N ALA A 939 -2.22 -9.65 23.24
CA ALA A 939 -3.01 -8.43 23.29
C ALA A 939 -2.40 -7.29 22.46
N THR A 940 -3.24 -6.31 22.13
CA THR A 940 -2.88 -5.15 21.30
C THR A 940 -3.07 -3.83 22.03
N TYR A 941 -2.15 -2.89 21.83
CA TYR A 941 -2.31 -1.48 22.21
C TYR A 941 -2.43 -0.61 20.94
N GLU A 942 -3.45 0.24 20.87
CA GLU A 942 -3.65 1.18 19.75
C GLU A 942 -3.28 2.61 20.16
N LEU A 943 -2.40 3.24 19.38
CA LEU A 943 -2.06 4.65 19.47
C LEU A 943 -2.75 5.43 18.35
N ASP A 944 -3.68 6.31 18.69
CA ASP A 944 -4.35 7.23 17.74
C ASP A 944 -3.41 8.39 17.37
N PHE A 945 -2.50 8.16 16.43
CA PHE A 945 -1.36 9.02 16.14
C PHE A 945 -1.73 10.15 15.17
N VAL A 946 -1.29 11.38 15.43
CA VAL A 946 -1.56 12.57 14.60
C VAL A 946 -0.27 13.29 14.25
N TYR A 947 -0.10 13.60 12.97
CA TYR A 947 1.00 14.39 12.41
C TYR A 947 0.52 15.17 11.17
N TYR A 948 1.36 16.04 10.60
CA TYR A 948 0.89 17.10 9.70
C TYR A 948 1.39 17.02 8.26
N LEU A 949 2.64 16.64 8.01
CA LEU A 949 3.16 16.33 6.67
C LEU A 949 3.41 14.82 6.53
N PRO A 950 3.36 14.25 5.31
CA PRO A 950 3.55 12.82 5.13
C PRO A 950 4.88 12.31 5.71
N ILE A 951 4.87 11.05 6.14
CA ILE A 951 6.04 10.29 6.57
C ILE A 951 6.03 8.93 5.85
N SER A 952 7.21 8.37 5.55
CA SER A 952 7.34 6.92 5.45
C SER A 952 7.76 6.34 6.81
N GLY A 953 7.58 5.03 7.01
CA GLY A 953 7.77 4.43 8.35
C GLY A 953 6.53 4.59 9.23
N PRO A 954 6.60 4.75 10.57
CA PRO A 954 7.80 4.95 11.41
C PRO A 954 8.78 3.78 11.37
N ALA A 955 9.96 3.97 11.97
CA ALA A 955 11.01 2.96 11.99
C ALA A 955 11.78 2.91 13.33
N ASN A 956 12.71 1.97 13.43
CA ASN A 956 13.65 1.83 14.55
C ASN A 956 12.93 1.64 15.89
N TYR A 957 11.90 0.80 15.90
CA TYR A 957 11.10 0.56 17.09
C TYR A 957 11.95 -0.06 18.21
N THR A 958 11.88 0.53 19.40
CA THR A 958 12.41 -0.05 20.63
C THR A 958 11.38 -0.01 21.74
N VAL A 959 11.55 -0.88 22.72
CA VAL A 959 10.74 -0.88 23.94
C VAL A 959 11.65 -0.95 25.15
N ASN A 960 11.42 -0.05 26.10
CA ASN A 960 12.03 -0.10 27.41
C ASN A 960 11.15 -0.92 28.35
N ILE A 961 11.64 -2.09 28.74
CA ILE A 961 10.97 -2.98 29.69
C ILE A 961 11.84 -3.01 30.95
N ASN A 962 11.34 -2.45 32.06
CA ASN A 962 12.04 -2.42 33.35
C ASN A 962 13.45 -1.79 33.28
N GLY A 963 13.66 -0.77 32.46
CA GLY A 963 14.93 -0.06 32.34
C GLY A 963 15.91 -0.67 31.34
N VAL A 964 15.51 -1.67 30.57
CA VAL A 964 16.32 -2.28 29.50
C VAL A 964 15.62 -2.05 28.16
N ASP A 965 16.36 -1.53 27.17
CA ASP A 965 15.87 -1.32 25.82
C ASP A 965 16.04 -2.57 24.96
N TYR A 966 14.99 -2.94 24.25
CA TYR A 966 14.98 -4.03 23.27
C TYR A 966 14.52 -3.52 21.92
N ALA A 967 15.11 -4.05 20.85
CA ALA A 967 14.64 -3.81 19.48
C ALA A 967 13.38 -4.63 19.18
N PHE A 968 12.72 -4.35 18.06
CA PHE A 968 11.56 -5.14 17.64
C PHE A 968 11.99 -6.19 16.63
N ALA A 969 11.61 -7.45 16.86
CA ALA A 969 11.96 -8.55 15.97
C ALA A 969 11.33 -8.42 14.57
N SER A 970 10.26 -7.63 14.44
CA SER A 970 9.62 -7.34 13.15
C SER A 970 10.48 -6.51 12.20
N GLU A 971 11.41 -5.70 12.73
CA GLU A 971 12.38 -4.93 11.94
C GLU A 971 13.77 -5.56 11.98
N TYR A 972 14.16 -6.06 13.15
CA TYR A 972 15.50 -6.58 13.42
C TYR A 972 15.45 -8.10 13.64
N SER A 973 14.94 -8.82 12.63
CA SER A 973 14.72 -10.29 12.68
C SER A 973 15.97 -11.12 12.96
N ASP A 974 17.13 -10.55 12.66
CA ASP A 974 18.45 -11.17 12.77
C ASP A 974 19.04 -11.06 14.19
N LEU A 975 18.45 -10.23 15.07
CA LEU A 975 18.84 -10.14 16.47
C LEU A 975 18.28 -11.32 17.28
N PRO A 976 19.02 -11.80 18.30
CA PRO A 976 18.50 -12.81 19.23
C PRO A 976 17.27 -12.28 19.98
N LEU A 977 16.26 -13.15 20.17
CA LEU A 977 15.12 -12.82 21.01
C LEU A 977 15.52 -12.83 22.49
N ALA A 978 15.15 -11.78 23.21
CA ALA A 978 15.37 -11.65 24.64
C ALA A 978 14.52 -12.64 25.45
N ASP A 979 15.10 -13.22 26.51
CA ASP A 979 14.36 -14.01 27.48
C ASP A 979 13.76 -13.12 28.58
N LEU A 980 12.49 -12.77 28.41
CA LEU A 980 11.75 -11.94 29.36
C LEU A 980 11.24 -12.72 30.59
N SER A 981 11.41 -14.05 30.65
CA SER A 981 10.86 -14.91 31.72
C SER A 981 11.73 -14.97 32.97
N ALA A 982 13.01 -14.60 32.86
CA ALA A 982 13.91 -14.42 33.98
C ALA A 982 13.53 -13.14 34.73
N GLY A 983 12.59 -13.24 35.67
CA GLY A 983 12.20 -12.14 36.56
C GLY A 983 13.43 -11.41 37.12
N GLY A 984 13.42 -10.08 37.02
CA GLY A 984 14.57 -9.19 37.20
C GLY A 984 15.60 -9.65 38.23
N GLY A 985 16.82 -9.93 37.76
CA GLY A 985 17.94 -10.26 38.64
C GLY A 985 19.16 -10.79 37.89
N ASN A 986 20.11 -9.88 37.62
CA ASN A 986 21.50 -10.09 37.19
C ASN A 986 21.76 -10.47 35.72
N GLY A 987 21.95 -9.41 34.95
CA GLY A 987 22.80 -9.38 33.77
C GLY A 987 23.14 -7.93 33.45
N GLY A 988 23.75 -7.21 34.40
CA GLY A 988 24.35 -5.91 34.11
C GLY A 988 25.41 -6.11 33.03
N GLY A 989 25.00 -5.94 31.78
CA GLY A 989 25.88 -5.61 30.69
C GLY A 989 26.54 -4.29 31.07
N ASP A 990 27.86 -4.36 31.18
CA ASP A 990 28.77 -3.33 31.64
C ASP A 990 28.59 -2.04 30.81
N ASN A 991 27.64 -1.19 31.21
CA ASN A 991 27.79 0.24 31.01
C ASN A 991 28.99 0.59 31.87
N GLY A 992 30.16 0.67 31.23
CA GLY A 992 31.46 0.97 31.82
C GLY A 992 31.45 2.28 32.60
N GLY A 993 30.86 2.24 33.80
CA GLY A 993 31.06 3.15 34.92
C GLY A 993 32.15 2.58 35.81
N GLY A 994 33.25 2.15 35.20
CA GLY A 994 34.48 1.95 35.94
C GLY A 994 34.92 3.31 36.46
N THR A 995 35.26 3.40 37.74
CA THR A 995 36.11 4.46 38.31
C THR A 995 37.54 4.38 37.79
N GLY A 996 37.68 4.12 36.48
CA GLY A 996 38.94 4.10 35.75
C GLY A 996 39.38 5.53 35.51
N THR A 997 40.63 5.81 35.85
CA THR A 997 41.35 7.00 35.39
C THR A 997 41.14 7.18 33.89
N CYS A 998 40.50 8.29 33.47
CA CYS A 998 40.35 8.64 32.07
C CYS A 998 41.74 8.67 31.40
N ASP A 999 41.94 7.87 30.36
CA ASP A 999 43.10 8.06 29.49
C ASP A 999 42.88 9.35 28.68
N THR A 1000 43.60 10.40 29.04
CA THR A 1000 43.57 11.69 28.34
C THR A 1000 44.66 11.79 27.28
N THR A 1001 45.42 10.70 27.04
CA THR A 1001 46.53 10.70 26.08
C THR A 1001 46.01 10.92 24.66
N GLY A 1002 46.47 11.99 24.02
CA GLY A 1002 46.11 12.32 22.63
C GLY A 1002 44.78 13.07 22.46
N ILE A 1003 44.07 13.41 23.54
CA ILE A 1003 42.85 14.22 23.49
C ILE A 1003 43.22 15.70 23.57
N VAL A 1004 42.63 16.54 22.70
CA VAL A 1004 42.85 18.00 22.69
C VAL A 1004 42.32 18.62 23.98
N VAL A 1005 43.01 19.65 24.51
CA VAL A 1005 42.65 20.33 25.76
C VAL A 1005 42.08 21.71 25.45
N TYR A 1006 40.88 22.01 25.95
CA TYR A 1006 40.23 23.31 25.79
C TYR A 1006 41.13 24.44 26.36
N PRO A 1007 41.36 25.57 25.66
CA PRO A 1007 40.53 26.15 24.58
C PRO A 1007 40.83 25.70 23.15
N ASP A 1008 41.79 24.80 22.92
CA ASP A 1008 42.05 24.29 21.57
C ASP A 1008 40.93 23.33 21.15
N MET A 1009 40.57 23.39 19.86
CA MET A 1009 39.50 22.58 19.26
C MET A 1009 40.08 21.49 18.35
N PRO A 1010 39.46 20.29 18.27
CA PRO A 1010 40.01 19.14 17.56
C PRO A 1010 39.98 19.28 16.03
N GLN A 1011 39.05 20.07 15.47
CA GLN A 1011 38.97 20.35 14.04
C GLN A 1011 39.48 21.75 13.72
N THR A 1012 40.03 21.90 12.51
CA THR A 1012 40.52 23.19 12.00
C THR A 1012 39.55 23.84 11.02
N ASP A 1013 39.56 25.17 10.92
CA ASP A 1013 38.92 25.90 9.84
C ASP A 1013 39.69 25.74 8.50
N TRP A 1014 39.16 26.37 7.45
CA TRP A 1014 39.76 26.38 6.10
C TRP A 1014 41.17 27.00 6.05
N ALA A 1015 41.58 27.75 7.09
CA ALA A 1015 42.90 28.35 7.22
C ALA A 1015 43.84 27.54 8.14
N GLY A 1016 43.39 26.38 8.63
CA GLY A 1016 44.16 25.48 9.50
C GLY A 1016 44.17 25.86 10.98
N ASN A 1017 43.32 26.79 11.43
CA ASN A 1017 43.23 27.18 12.84
C ASN A 1017 42.20 26.32 13.59
N PRO A 1018 42.45 25.90 14.85
CA PRO A 1018 41.45 25.21 15.67
C PRO A 1018 40.12 25.99 15.72
N SER A 1019 39.01 25.33 15.40
CA SER A 1019 37.72 25.96 15.14
C SER A 1019 36.55 25.33 15.88
N HIS A 1020 36.40 24.01 15.83
CA HIS A 1020 35.20 23.31 16.30
C HIS A 1020 35.49 21.84 16.64
N ALA A 1021 34.48 21.14 17.15
CA ALA A 1021 34.42 19.70 17.31
C ALA A 1021 33.30 19.10 16.45
N ALA A 1022 33.57 17.99 15.79
CA ALA A 1022 32.58 17.17 15.08
C ALA A 1022 32.00 16.09 16.00
N ALA A 1023 30.90 15.45 15.61
CA ALA A 1023 30.30 14.37 16.38
C ALA A 1023 31.33 13.26 16.69
N GLY A 1024 31.46 12.89 17.97
CA GLY A 1024 32.42 11.89 18.42
C GLY A 1024 33.79 12.44 18.83
N ASP A 1025 34.12 13.69 18.48
CA ASP A 1025 35.37 14.31 18.93
C ASP A 1025 35.40 14.47 20.44
N LYS A 1026 36.54 14.15 21.04
CA LYS A 1026 36.77 14.28 22.49
C LYS A 1026 37.65 15.47 22.80
N ILE A 1027 37.35 16.13 23.90
CA ILE A 1027 38.10 17.28 24.42
C ILE A 1027 38.18 17.21 25.94
N VAL A 1028 39.33 17.58 26.49
CA VAL A 1028 39.52 17.69 27.94
C VAL A 1028 39.31 19.12 28.38
N LYS A 1029 38.44 19.33 29.37
CA LYS A 1029 38.25 20.62 30.04
C LYS A 1029 38.16 20.39 31.54
N ASP A 1030 39.01 21.06 32.31
CA ASP A 1030 39.05 20.98 33.78
C ASP A 1030 39.17 19.54 34.33
N GLY A 1031 39.90 18.67 33.62
CA GLY A 1031 40.08 17.26 33.99
C GLY A 1031 38.93 16.34 33.60
N VAL A 1032 37.89 16.89 32.95
CA VAL A 1032 36.73 16.15 32.45
C VAL A 1032 36.84 15.98 30.94
N VAL A 1033 36.65 14.75 30.46
CA VAL A 1033 36.55 14.44 29.03
C VAL A 1033 35.11 14.62 28.59
N TYR A 1034 34.90 15.51 27.63
CA TYR A 1034 33.64 15.72 26.94
C TYR A 1034 33.74 15.16 25.52
N GLN A 1035 32.64 14.60 25.02
CA GLN A 1035 32.50 14.19 23.62
C GLN A 1035 31.42 15.05 22.96
N ALA A 1036 31.71 15.59 21.79
CA ALA A 1036 30.75 16.35 21.01
C ALA A 1036 29.66 15.40 20.47
N ASN A 1037 28.39 15.75 20.68
CA ASN A 1037 27.23 14.98 20.22
C ASN A 1037 26.94 15.23 18.72
N TRP A 1038 27.24 16.44 18.26
CA TRP A 1038 27.14 16.91 16.88
C TRP A 1038 28.16 18.04 16.68
N TRP A 1039 28.21 18.64 15.49
CA TRP A 1039 29.07 19.78 15.21
C TRP A 1039 28.86 20.91 16.23
N THR A 1040 29.92 21.34 16.90
CA THR A 1040 29.84 22.42 17.90
C THR A 1040 31.13 23.21 18.00
N ALA A 1041 30.99 24.52 18.18
CA ALA A 1041 32.07 25.43 18.56
C ALA A 1041 31.88 25.98 20.00
N SER A 1042 30.91 25.43 20.75
CA SER A 1042 30.61 25.87 22.12
C SER A 1042 31.63 25.34 23.12
N VAL A 1043 31.64 25.92 24.32
CA VAL A 1043 32.57 25.51 25.38
C VAL A 1043 32.22 24.10 25.84
N PRO A 1044 33.19 23.16 25.98
CA PRO A 1044 32.88 21.81 26.44
C PRO A 1044 32.09 21.78 27.75
N GLY A 1045 30.95 21.08 27.70
CA GLY A 1045 29.99 20.98 28.81
C GLY A 1045 29.11 22.21 29.05
N SER A 1046 29.09 23.23 28.17
CA SER A 1046 28.25 24.42 28.38
C SER A 1046 26.80 24.26 27.96
N ASP A 1047 26.49 23.30 27.08
CA ASP A 1047 25.16 23.06 26.52
C ASP A 1047 25.01 21.58 26.11
N GLY A 1048 23.88 21.24 25.49
CA GLY A 1048 23.56 19.87 25.07
C GLY A 1048 24.42 19.32 23.93
N SER A 1049 25.30 20.13 23.31
CA SER A 1049 26.21 19.63 22.26
C SER A 1049 27.37 18.79 22.80
N TRP A 1050 27.51 18.67 24.12
CA TRP A 1050 28.56 17.89 24.78
C TRP A 1050 27.98 16.85 25.73
N THR A 1051 28.47 15.62 25.63
CA THR A 1051 28.24 14.56 26.63
C THR A 1051 29.49 14.40 27.50
N LYS A 1052 29.32 14.42 28.84
CA LYS A 1052 30.41 14.07 29.75
C LYS A 1052 30.70 12.57 29.59
N VAL A 1053 31.91 12.24 29.13
CA VAL A 1053 32.37 10.85 28.96
C VAL A 1053 32.86 10.31 30.30
N CYS A 1054 33.80 11.03 30.92
CA CYS A 1054 34.39 10.67 32.21
C CYS A 1054 35.10 11.90 32.79
N GLY A 1055 35.40 11.91 34.10
CA GLY A 1055 36.14 13.01 34.72
C GLY A 1055 35.95 13.16 36.21
#